data_AF-A0A1I0P9B7-F1
#
_entry.id   AF-A0A1I0P9B7-F1
#
_cell.length_a   1.000
_cell.length_b   1.000
_cell.length_c   1.000
_cell.angle_alpha   90.00
_cell.angle_beta   90.00
_cell.angle_gamma   90.00
#
_symmetry.space_group_name_H-M   'P 1'
#
loop_
_entity.id
_entity.type
_entity.pdbx_description
1 polymer ?
#
loop_
_entity_poly.entity_id
_entity_poly.type
_entity_poly.pdbx_seq_one_letter_code
_entity_poly.pdbx_strand_id
1 'polypeptide(L)'
;MIKLDNISKYYYSSNAVVPALKKIQLEFNIGEFVAIIGESGSGKTTLLNIISGVDTYDDGELYYNGEPTSHFDAKDWEEYRKNKIGFVFANNNLIENYSALQNVESSLLIQGIEVHKARQTALDLLDKVGMSDFSGQKVAKLSSGQRQRLTIARALAKNTDIIIADEPTANLDSKTGKQIIELLSKISKHKLILLVTHNYEGVESFVTRKIRIQDGQVVLDIPVEQENPTETAMISISEPTSVPTSEPTSEPTSEPTSETTSEPTSESDIIISTKKNIIPIKSSGSIARRFALMNLTSQRQKSTLLFTFMLLTAIVSFVFLGIIYSNQDDVRTRSYDKSIFYHEDMNRIAVRHSDGAEITKTDMEFFRSAAHVKIADMYDYANDINYYSDTDYKYTYSMSYDHNGVLAEVRTLNFLNEDHFMKSASAIGEDDLRAGVLPTELYEIAVYSENADIIGTTIDYYFTAKNIWGVTQHYFTTCKVTGILKEERDQIYFSEKLCSMLTVGLSKNTYLPLRYDYTVDEKRYKGSAAPIPIIGEGLEYKQIRGTQEFFMTTSLHPIGKAELSVLLHDDYGLTYKTTIYNMEIIPEANEYNSSQFFEFSEQFFNELFPQGSPQASLYIDDYAYMDGVLSVLKEQGYEAISTYSTSAIKYIPEKVKERMSTIYACILILLFLCIFEILIVVSFLCIKSKNFTLLKYMGMDFKTAKKITYYELPTYALAASVVVICTVIADKICGIGYFADLFKYFKIYSIIIYFAYNIFIAIITSFLFNRYLHRKMKKELI
;
A
#
# COMPACT_ATOMS: atom_id res chain seq x y z
N MET A 1 18.33 0.86 55.86
CA MET A 1 17.54 0.70 54.61
C MET A 1 18.31 -0.07 53.53
N ILE A 2 19.59 0.22 53.29
CA ILE A 2 20.47 -0.65 52.49
C ILE A 2 21.59 -1.17 53.35
N LYS A 3 21.91 -2.46 53.27
CA LYS A 3 23.07 -3.06 53.95
C LYS A 3 23.88 -3.88 52.94
N LEU A 4 25.18 -3.60 52.87
CA LEU A 4 26.18 -4.36 52.13
C LEU A 4 26.91 -5.25 53.14
N ASP A 5 26.81 -6.57 52.97
CA ASP A 5 27.47 -7.56 53.81
C ASP A 5 28.54 -8.30 53.01
N ASN A 6 29.81 -7.94 53.24
CA ASN A 6 30.99 -8.52 52.60
C ASN A 6 30.96 -8.51 51.06
N ILE A 7 30.40 -7.46 50.44
CA ILE A 7 30.23 -7.37 49.00
C ILE A 7 31.57 -7.30 48.25
N SER A 8 31.75 -8.17 47.26
CA SER A 8 32.92 -8.17 46.37
C SER A 8 32.51 -8.21 44.89
N LYS A 9 33.35 -7.62 44.04
CA LYS A 9 33.16 -7.58 42.59
C LYS A 9 34.49 -7.73 41.87
N TYR A 10 34.52 -8.61 40.89
CA TYR A 10 35.66 -8.92 40.04
C TYR A 10 35.28 -8.68 38.58
N TYR A 11 36.12 -7.95 37.85
CA TYR A 11 35.99 -7.83 36.40
C TYR A 11 36.96 -8.78 35.72
N TYR A 12 36.43 -9.54 34.76
CA TYR A 12 37.17 -10.57 34.03
C TYR A 12 37.52 -10.03 32.64
N SER A 13 38.81 -9.84 32.39
CA SER A 13 39.34 -9.59 31.05
C SER A 13 40.05 -10.86 30.53
N SER A 14 40.30 -10.93 29.22
CA SER A 14 40.98 -12.07 28.60
C SER A 14 42.29 -12.46 29.28
N ASN A 15 42.97 -11.50 29.91
CA ASN A 15 44.33 -11.66 30.45
C ASN A 15 44.45 -11.35 31.95
N ALA A 16 43.40 -10.90 32.63
CA ALA A 16 43.47 -10.49 34.03
C ALA A 16 42.10 -10.49 34.73
N VAL A 17 42.11 -10.82 36.02
CA VAL A 17 40.97 -10.61 36.93
C VAL A 17 41.28 -9.40 37.81
N VAL A 18 40.45 -8.36 37.72
CA VAL A 18 40.63 -7.12 38.50
C VAL A 18 39.61 -7.10 39.64
N PRO A 19 40.06 -7.20 40.91
CA PRO A 19 39.17 -7.09 42.06
C PRO A 19 38.78 -5.62 42.27
N ALA A 20 37.60 -5.23 41.79
CA ALA A 20 37.09 -3.87 41.85
C ALA A 20 36.56 -3.50 43.24
N LEU A 21 35.96 -4.45 43.96
CA LEU A 21 35.52 -4.31 45.34
C LEU A 21 35.88 -5.56 46.14
N LYS A 22 36.31 -5.39 47.39
CA LYS A 22 36.79 -6.46 48.27
C LYS A 22 36.10 -6.35 49.63
N LYS A 23 35.12 -7.21 49.87
CA LYS A 23 34.41 -7.37 51.15
C LYS A 23 33.92 -6.05 51.76
N ILE A 24 33.22 -5.25 50.96
CA ILE A 24 32.64 -3.98 51.41
C ILE A 24 31.54 -4.27 52.45
N GLN A 25 31.68 -3.66 53.63
CA GLN A 25 30.71 -3.70 54.72
C GLN A 25 30.21 -2.28 55.00
N LEU A 26 28.96 -1.97 54.63
CA LEU A 26 28.37 -0.63 54.83
C LEU A 26 26.88 -0.75 55.07
N GLU A 27 26.31 0.17 55.85
CA GLU A 27 24.87 0.28 56.07
C GLU A 27 24.43 1.73 55.90
N PHE A 28 23.34 1.94 55.17
CA PHE A 28 22.81 3.26 54.82
C PHE A 28 21.34 3.42 55.23
N ASN A 29 21.00 4.62 55.67
CA ASN A 29 19.67 4.97 56.16
C ASN A 29 19.02 6.12 55.37
N ILE A 30 17.69 6.15 55.36
CA ILE A 30 16.94 7.31 54.84
C ILE A 30 17.31 8.52 55.69
N GLY A 31 17.47 9.70 55.08
CA GLY A 31 17.89 10.90 55.79
C GLY A 31 19.38 11.21 55.60
N GLU A 32 20.19 10.21 55.24
CA GLU A 32 21.63 10.39 55.09
C GLU A 32 21.98 11.05 53.75
N PHE A 33 22.91 12.01 53.83
CA PHE A 33 23.61 12.55 52.67
C PHE A 33 25.08 12.13 52.77
N VAL A 34 25.44 11.09 52.04
CA VAL A 34 26.75 10.43 52.16
C VAL A 34 27.68 10.86 51.01
N ALA A 35 28.85 11.40 51.35
CA ALA A 35 29.94 11.61 50.41
C ALA A 35 30.86 10.38 50.35
N ILE A 36 31.00 9.79 49.18
CA ILE A 36 31.92 8.69 48.87
C ILE A 36 33.11 9.25 48.07
N ILE A 37 34.29 9.25 48.69
CA ILE A 37 35.51 9.84 48.13
C ILE A 37 36.61 8.80 47.92
N GLY A 38 37.60 9.11 47.08
CA GLY A 38 38.72 8.21 46.79
C GLY A 38 39.37 8.49 45.43
N GLU A 39 40.54 7.93 45.19
CA GLU A 39 41.29 8.11 43.94
C GLU A 39 40.58 7.48 42.73
N SER A 40 40.92 7.92 41.52
CA SER A 40 40.36 7.32 40.30
C SER A 40 40.69 5.82 40.25
N GLY A 41 39.72 5.00 39.85
CA GLY A 41 39.87 3.54 39.84
C GLY A 41 39.74 2.84 41.20
N SER A 42 39.46 3.56 42.30
CA SER A 42 39.36 2.94 43.63
C SER A 42 38.12 2.06 43.88
N GLY A 43 37.17 2.01 42.94
CA GLY A 43 35.95 1.19 43.05
C GLY A 43 34.66 1.97 43.37
N LYS A 44 34.70 3.30 43.49
CA LYS A 44 33.52 4.15 43.81
C LYS A 44 32.32 3.94 42.88
N THR A 45 32.54 4.04 41.57
CA THR A 45 31.48 3.87 40.57
C THR A 45 30.97 2.43 40.54
N THR A 46 31.86 1.44 40.75
CA THR A 46 31.45 0.03 40.91
C THR A 46 30.51 -0.13 42.10
N LEU A 47 30.84 0.48 43.25
CA LEU A 47 29.99 0.44 44.44
C LEU A 47 28.60 1.04 44.16
N LEU A 48 28.56 2.22 43.53
CA LEU A 48 27.29 2.85 43.15
C LEU A 48 26.48 1.98 42.18
N ASN A 49 27.14 1.37 41.19
CA ASN A 49 26.48 0.50 40.20
C ASN A 49 25.89 -0.75 40.85
N ILE A 50 26.55 -1.33 41.86
CA ILE A 50 26.01 -2.48 42.62
C ILE A 50 24.82 -2.05 43.47
N ILE A 51 24.95 -0.98 44.27
CA ILE A 51 23.86 -0.47 45.12
C ILE A 51 22.62 -0.14 44.28
N SER A 52 22.83 0.37 43.08
CA SER A 52 21.78 0.73 42.15
C SER A 52 21.13 -0.45 41.42
N GLY A 53 21.73 -1.64 41.48
CA GLY A 53 21.31 -2.79 40.68
C GLY A 53 21.60 -2.64 39.19
N VAL A 54 22.49 -1.74 38.77
CA VAL A 54 22.96 -1.63 37.38
C VAL A 54 23.95 -2.72 37.04
N ASP A 55 24.82 -3.04 38.00
CA ASP A 55 25.78 -4.14 37.95
C ASP A 55 25.47 -5.12 39.08
N THR A 56 25.94 -6.36 38.95
CA THR A 56 25.79 -7.42 39.96
C THR A 56 27.03 -7.48 40.86
N TYR A 57 26.93 -8.19 41.98
CA TYR A 57 28.05 -8.57 42.85
C TYR A 57 28.37 -10.06 42.67
N ASP A 58 29.61 -10.46 42.97
CA ASP A 58 30.07 -11.85 42.82
C ASP A 58 30.13 -12.62 44.14
N ASP A 59 30.29 -11.90 45.26
CA ASP A 59 30.34 -12.47 46.61
C ASP A 59 29.73 -11.47 47.61
N GLY A 60 29.29 -11.97 48.77
CA GLY A 60 28.55 -11.22 49.79
C GLY A 60 27.04 -11.14 49.53
N GLU A 61 26.35 -10.28 50.28
CA GLU A 61 24.90 -10.07 50.16
C GLU A 61 24.54 -8.59 50.27
N LEU A 62 23.65 -8.12 49.39
CA LEU A 62 23.04 -6.80 49.46
C LEU A 62 21.63 -6.99 50.01
N TYR A 63 21.30 -6.23 51.06
CA TYR A 63 19.96 -6.18 51.61
C TYR A 63 19.31 -4.83 51.31
N TYR A 64 18.07 -4.85 50.86
CA TYR A 64 17.22 -3.67 50.75
C TYR A 64 15.98 -3.85 51.62
N ASN A 65 15.74 -2.92 52.56
CA ASN A 65 14.68 -3.02 53.58
C ASN A 65 14.67 -4.36 54.35
N GLY A 66 15.86 -4.95 54.57
CA GLY A 66 16.00 -6.22 55.27
C GLY A 66 15.83 -7.47 54.39
N GLU A 67 15.43 -7.32 53.13
CA GLU A 67 15.31 -8.44 52.19
C GLU A 67 16.63 -8.63 51.39
N PRO A 68 17.15 -9.86 51.29
CA PRO A 68 18.35 -10.16 50.50
C PRO A 68 18.06 -10.07 49.00
N THR A 69 19.01 -9.56 48.21
CA THR A 69 18.85 -9.41 46.75
C THR A 69 19.48 -10.54 45.94
N SER A 70 20.11 -11.54 46.55
CA SER A 70 20.71 -12.68 45.86
C SER A 70 19.70 -13.50 45.04
N HIS A 71 18.41 -13.43 45.39
CA HIS A 71 17.33 -14.07 44.64
C HIS A 71 16.76 -13.22 43.50
N PHE A 72 17.17 -11.96 43.37
CA PHE A 72 16.61 -11.07 42.36
C PHE A 72 16.97 -11.54 40.95
N ASP A 73 15.95 -11.77 40.14
CA ASP A 73 16.13 -12.00 38.71
C ASP A 73 16.27 -10.66 37.95
N ALA A 74 16.43 -10.72 36.63
CA ALA A 74 16.57 -9.53 35.80
C ALA A 74 15.37 -8.56 35.93
N LYS A 75 14.16 -9.10 36.12
CA LYS A 75 12.92 -8.33 36.27
C LYS A 75 12.84 -7.69 37.65
N ASP A 76 13.24 -8.40 38.70
CA ASP A 76 13.30 -7.85 40.07
C ASP A 76 14.28 -6.66 40.13
N TRP A 77 15.45 -6.80 39.49
CA TRP A 77 16.41 -5.70 39.36
C TRP A 77 15.88 -4.54 38.49
N GLU A 78 15.11 -4.81 37.44
CA GLU A 78 14.41 -3.78 36.66
C GLU A 78 13.40 -3.02 37.52
N GLU A 79 12.63 -3.71 38.35
CA GLU A 79 11.62 -3.13 39.24
C GLU A 79 12.27 -2.33 40.40
N TYR A 80 13.35 -2.86 40.97
CA TYR A 80 14.20 -2.16 41.93
C TYR A 80 14.74 -0.86 41.34
N ARG A 81 15.37 -0.90 40.16
CA ARG A 81 15.82 0.32 39.47
C ARG A 81 14.66 1.27 39.21
N LYS A 82 13.55 0.79 38.67
CA LYS A 82 12.37 1.56 38.29
C LYS A 82 11.74 2.32 39.47
N ASN A 83 11.65 1.70 40.64
CA ASN A 83 10.88 2.23 41.77
C ASN A 83 11.74 2.77 42.91
N LYS A 84 12.99 2.31 43.07
CA LYS A 84 13.80 2.56 44.27
C LYS A 84 15.04 3.43 44.03
N ILE A 85 15.51 3.53 42.78
CA ILE A 85 16.72 4.27 42.43
C ILE A 85 16.45 5.45 41.48
N GLY A 86 16.89 6.63 41.89
CA GLY A 86 17.05 7.82 41.06
C GLY A 86 18.53 8.04 40.74
N PHE A 87 18.85 8.43 39.52
CA PHE A 87 20.23 8.61 39.08
C PHE A 87 20.51 10.01 38.58
N VAL A 88 21.63 10.57 39.06
CA VAL A 88 22.25 11.80 38.56
C VAL A 88 23.66 11.45 38.09
N PHE A 89 23.90 11.47 36.78
CA PHE A 89 25.17 11.09 36.16
C PHE A 89 26.05 12.31 35.84
N ALA A 90 27.37 12.15 35.95
CA ALA A 90 28.38 13.18 35.63
C ALA A 90 28.26 13.77 34.21
N ASN A 91 28.04 12.90 33.21
CA ASN A 91 27.91 13.26 31.80
C ASN A 91 26.46 13.57 31.38
N ASN A 92 25.58 13.87 32.33
CA ASN A 92 24.21 14.29 32.03
C ASN A 92 23.45 13.33 31.12
N ASN A 93 23.64 12.00 31.23
CA ASN A 93 23.10 10.93 30.37
C ASN A 93 21.62 11.13 29.99
N LEU A 94 21.32 12.01 29.04
CA LEU A 94 19.99 12.47 28.66
C LEU A 94 19.75 12.04 27.22
N ILE A 95 18.49 11.89 26.84
CA ILE A 95 18.14 11.60 25.45
C ILE A 95 18.29 12.93 24.68
N GLU A 96 19.41 13.09 23.98
CA GLU A 96 19.81 14.34 23.31
C GLU A 96 18.74 14.93 22.38
N ASN A 97 17.98 14.05 21.71
CA ASN A 97 16.94 14.44 20.76
C ASN A 97 15.61 14.85 21.42
N TYR A 98 15.44 14.54 22.70
CA TYR A 98 14.22 14.86 23.45
C TYR A 98 14.30 16.27 24.02
N SER A 99 13.13 16.90 24.25
CA SER A 99 13.07 18.13 25.03
C SER A 99 13.34 17.89 26.51
N ALA A 100 13.52 18.97 27.27
CA ALA A 100 13.58 18.90 28.73
C ALA A 100 12.33 18.20 29.30
N LEU A 101 11.13 18.60 28.85
CA LEU A 101 9.88 17.96 29.23
C LEU A 101 9.86 16.47 28.93
N GLN A 102 10.25 16.08 27.70
CA GLN A 102 10.21 14.68 27.29
C GLN A 102 11.19 13.79 28.07
N ASN A 103 12.35 14.32 28.49
CA ASN A 103 13.30 13.57 29.31
C ASN A 103 12.74 13.28 30.71
N VAL A 104 12.04 14.24 31.33
CA VAL A 104 11.38 14.04 32.64
C VAL A 104 10.14 13.16 32.49
N GLU A 105 9.30 13.42 31.49
CA GLU A 105 8.10 12.61 31.16
C GLU A 105 8.47 11.13 30.95
N SER A 106 9.59 10.84 30.29
CA SER A 106 10.06 9.47 30.05
C SER A 106 10.25 8.66 31.34
N SER A 107 10.75 9.27 32.41
CA SER A 107 10.89 8.60 33.71
C SER A 107 9.54 8.18 34.29
N LEU A 108 8.56 9.09 34.24
CA LEU A 108 7.21 8.89 34.77
C LEU A 108 6.45 7.83 33.96
N LEU A 109 6.61 7.85 32.63
CA LEU A 109 6.03 6.83 31.74
C LEU A 109 6.60 5.43 32.02
N ILE A 110 7.91 5.33 32.28
CA ILE A 110 8.54 4.05 32.66
C ILE A 110 7.96 3.54 33.99
N GLN A 111 7.65 4.44 34.93
CA GLN A 111 6.93 4.14 36.17
C GLN A 111 5.48 3.67 35.97
N GLY A 112 4.94 3.80 34.76
CA GLY A 112 3.57 3.42 34.44
C GLY A 112 2.54 4.50 34.79
N ILE A 113 3.00 5.75 35.01
CA ILE A 113 2.13 6.91 35.19
C ILE A 113 1.47 7.24 33.85
N GLU A 114 0.18 7.56 33.88
CA GLU A 114 -0.59 7.95 32.71
C GLU A 114 0.01 9.16 32.00
N VAL A 115 -0.05 9.16 30.65
CA VAL A 115 0.58 10.19 29.79
C VAL A 115 0.22 11.61 30.19
N HIS A 116 -1.06 11.91 30.44
CA HIS A 116 -1.49 13.26 30.80
C HIS A 116 -0.90 13.69 32.16
N LYS A 117 -1.03 12.81 33.17
CA LYS A 117 -0.48 13.05 34.53
C LYS A 117 1.05 13.14 34.51
N ALA A 118 1.72 12.27 33.76
CA ALA A 118 3.17 12.27 33.59
C ALA A 118 3.66 13.59 32.99
N ARG A 119 2.96 14.12 31.98
CA ARG A 119 3.30 15.41 31.38
C ARG A 119 3.13 16.57 32.36
N GLN A 120 2.02 16.60 33.11
CA GLN A 120 1.75 17.65 34.10
C GLN A 120 2.78 17.62 35.23
N THR A 121 3.02 16.45 35.82
CA THR A 121 4.05 16.27 36.86
C THR A 121 5.45 16.62 36.35
N ALA A 122 5.77 16.31 35.09
CA ALA A 122 7.04 16.70 34.51
C ALA A 122 7.20 18.23 34.38
N LEU A 123 6.13 18.97 34.06
CA LEU A 123 6.15 20.44 34.04
C LEU A 123 6.36 20.99 35.45
N ASP A 124 5.63 20.50 36.44
CA ASP A 124 5.78 20.94 37.85
C ASP A 124 7.22 20.70 38.37
N LEU A 125 7.83 19.58 37.98
CA LEU A 125 9.21 19.26 38.37
C LEU A 125 10.23 20.13 37.65
N LEU A 126 10.00 20.47 36.38
CA LEU A 126 10.84 21.41 35.65
C LEU A 126 10.78 22.80 36.28
N ASP A 127 9.60 23.23 36.72
CA ASP A 127 9.42 24.51 37.42
C ASP A 127 10.21 24.56 38.72
N LYS A 128 10.11 23.52 39.54
CA LYS A 128 10.84 23.40 40.80
C LYS A 128 12.37 23.45 40.65
N VAL A 129 12.92 23.04 39.51
CA VAL A 129 14.37 23.13 39.26
C VAL A 129 14.78 24.38 38.47
N GLY A 130 13.83 25.28 38.18
CA GLY A 130 14.06 26.51 37.42
C GLY A 130 14.25 26.29 35.91
N MET A 131 13.54 25.31 35.34
CA MET A 131 13.65 24.90 33.93
C MET A 131 12.35 25.07 33.13
N SER A 132 11.35 25.79 33.64
CA SER A 132 10.04 26.01 32.99
C SER A 132 10.16 26.57 31.57
N ASP A 133 10.94 27.64 31.40
CA ASP A 133 11.15 28.32 30.12
C ASP A 133 11.84 27.42 29.07
N PHE A 134 12.55 26.39 29.53
CA PHE A 134 13.30 25.46 28.69
C PHE A 134 12.56 24.15 28.43
N SER A 135 11.32 24.00 28.89
CA SER A 135 10.53 22.75 28.80
C SER A 135 10.42 22.19 27.38
N GLY A 136 10.26 23.07 26.38
CA GLY A 136 10.21 22.72 24.96
C GLY A 136 11.58 22.58 24.27
N GLN A 137 12.67 23.00 24.91
CA GLN A 137 14.01 23.03 24.31
C GLN A 137 14.66 21.64 24.31
N LYS A 138 15.25 21.26 23.17
CA LYS A 138 16.01 20.01 23.04
C LYS A 138 17.28 20.05 23.89
N VAL A 139 17.65 18.91 24.47
CA VAL A 139 18.84 18.79 25.34
C VAL A 139 20.11 19.29 24.66
N ALA A 140 20.29 18.99 23.37
CA ALA A 140 21.43 19.46 22.60
C ALA A 140 21.63 20.99 22.61
N LYS A 141 20.58 21.77 22.91
CA LYS A 141 20.61 23.23 23.00
C LYS A 141 20.71 23.78 24.43
N LEU A 142 20.77 22.93 25.45
CA LEU A 142 20.87 23.36 26.86
C LEU A 142 22.33 23.55 27.28
N SER A 143 22.59 24.50 28.17
CA SER A 143 23.90 24.68 28.83
C SER A 143 24.23 23.52 29.77
N SER A 144 25.48 23.36 30.18
CA SER A 144 25.88 22.28 31.11
C SER A 144 25.10 22.33 32.43
N GLY A 145 24.93 23.52 33.02
CA GLY A 145 24.12 23.74 34.23
C GLY A 145 22.65 23.39 34.05
N GLN A 146 22.05 23.75 32.92
CA GLN A 146 20.67 23.41 32.59
C GLN A 146 20.49 21.89 32.39
N ARG A 147 21.44 21.22 31.74
CA ARG A 147 21.44 19.76 31.60
C ARG A 147 21.53 19.07 32.96
N GLN A 148 22.31 19.61 33.90
CA GLN A 148 22.39 19.05 35.25
C GLN A 148 21.08 19.18 36.02
N ARG A 149 20.46 20.37 35.99
CA ARG A 149 19.14 20.61 36.59
C ARG A 149 18.09 19.67 36.01
N LEU A 150 18.12 19.47 34.69
CA LEU A 150 17.24 18.51 34.01
C LEU A 150 17.49 17.07 34.46
N THR A 151 18.75 16.66 34.60
CA THR A 151 19.10 15.33 35.11
C THR A 151 18.55 15.12 36.52
N ILE A 152 18.61 16.14 37.39
CA ILE A 152 18.05 16.11 38.74
C ILE A 152 16.52 16.05 38.70
N ALA A 153 15.86 16.88 37.90
CA ALA A 153 14.40 16.81 37.72
C ALA A 153 13.94 15.42 37.26
N ARG A 154 14.69 14.80 36.34
CA ARG A 154 14.42 13.44 35.86
C ARG A 154 14.63 12.37 36.95
N ALA A 155 15.62 12.53 37.82
CA ALA A 155 15.84 11.66 38.97
C ALA A 155 14.71 11.80 40.00
N LEU A 156 14.30 13.04 40.28
CA LEU A 156 13.20 13.37 41.20
C LEU A 156 11.84 12.88 40.69
N ALA A 157 11.65 12.86 39.37
CA ALA A 157 10.42 12.39 38.75
C ALA A 157 10.04 10.98 39.16
N LYS A 158 11.03 10.12 39.39
CA LYS A 158 10.80 8.74 39.80
C LYS A 158 10.34 8.59 41.26
N ASN A 159 10.29 9.67 42.03
CA ASN A 159 9.95 9.66 43.46
C ASN A 159 10.52 8.46 44.24
N THR A 160 11.81 8.20 44.07
CA THR A 160 12.48 7.03 44.65
C THR A 160 13.00 7.29 46.06
N ASP A 161 13.27 6.22 46.82
CA ASP A 161 13.79 6.32 48.19
C ASP A 161 15.29 6.69 48.21
N ILE A 162 16.01 6.37 47.12
CA ILE A 162 17.46 6.53 46.99
C ILE A 162 17.78 7.36 45.75
N ILE A 163 18.72 8.29 45.89
CA ILE A 163 19.32 9.05 44.79
C ILE A 163 20.82 8.80 44.78
N ILE A 164 21.31 8.31 43.65
CA ILE A 164 22.72 8.11 43.38
C ILE A 164 23.20 9.26 42.50
N ALA A 165 24.19 10.00 42.98
CA ALA A 165 24.78 11.13 42.31
C ALA A 165 26.27 10.88 42.08
N ASP A 166 26.62 10.49 40.86
CA ASP A 166 28.00 10.25 40.45
C ASP A 166 28.56 11.54 39.83
N GLU A 167 29.37 12.27 40.60
CA GLU A 167 29.99 13.55 40.25
C GLU A 167 29.02 14.59 39.65
N PRO A 168 27.92 14.94 40.35
CA PRO A 168 26.88 15.82 39.82
C PRO A 168 27.34 17.27 39.58
N THR A 169 28.55 17.65 40.00
CA THR A 169 29.10 19.01 39.87
C THR A 169 30.35 19.09 39.00
N ALA A 170 30.85 17.98 38.44
CA ALA A 170 32.13 17.94 37.72
C ALA A 170 32.22 18.91 36.53
N ASN A 171 31.08 19.21 35.89
CA ASN A 171 30.99 20.03 34.68
C ASN A 171 30.33 21.41 34.92
N LEU A 172 30.30 21.88 36.17
CA LEU A 172 29.61 23.10 36.58
C LEU A 172 30.57 24.16 37.15
N ASP A 173 30.21 25.43 36.98
CA ASP A 173 30.85 26.51 37.72
C ASP A 173 30.51 26.42 39.23
N SER A 174 31.33 27.03 40.07
CA SER A 174 31.21 26.93 41.54
C SER A 174 29.87 27.41 42.09
N LYS A 175 29.28 28.46 41.51
CA LYS A 175 27.99 29.01 41.94
C LYS A 175 26.85 28.05 41.59
N THR A 176 26.81 27.55 40.36
CA THR A 176 25.81 26.55 39.93
C THR A 176 25.99 25.23 40.68
N GLY A 177 27.23 24.79 40.88
CA GLY A 177 27.55 23.59 41.66
C GLY A 177 27.02 23.64 43.09
N LYS A 178 27.23 24.76 43.80
CA LYS A 178 26.71 24.96 45.15
C LYS A 178 25.17 24.87 45.21
N GLN A 179 24.48 25.49 44.26
CA GLN A 179 23.01 25.43 44.17
C GLN A 179 22.48 24.00 43.97
N ILE A 180 23.20 23.17 43.19
CA ILE A 180 22.86 21.75 43.01
C ILE A 180 23.03 20.96 44.30
N ILE A 181 24.13 21.17 45.02
CA ILE A 181 24.40 20.47 46.29
C ILE A 181 23.42 20.89 47.38
N GLU A 182 23.09 22.19 47.46
CA GLU A 182 22.03 22.71 48.34
C GLU A 182 20.67 22.03 48.07
N LEU A 183 20.31 21.88 46.79
CA LEU A 183 19.09 21.18 46.40
C LEU A 183 19.11 19.71 46.85
N LEU A 184 20.21 18.98 46.60
CA LEU A 184 20.37 17.59 47.05
C LEU A 184 20.30 17.49 48.59
N SER A 185 20.96 18.39 49.33
CA SER A 185 20.90 18.42 50.80
C SER A 185 19.47 18.63 51.33
N LYS A 186 18.67 19.48 50.68
CA LYS A 186 17.25 19.61 51.04
C LYS A 186 16.47 18.31 50.80
N ILE A 187 16.77 17.61 49.70
CA ILE A 187 16.13 16.34 49.35
C ILE A 187 16.54 15.20 50.29
N SER A 188 17.80 15.19 50.77
CA SER A 188 18.32 14.11 51.62
C SER A 188 17.59 14.01 52.95
N LYS A 189 16.94 15.08 53.44
CA LYS A 189 16.10 15.04 54.66
C LYS A 189 15.04 13.94 54.65
N HIS A 190 14.62 13.48 53.45
CA HIS A 190 13.57 12.47 53.29
C HIS A 190 14.00 11.28 52.42
N LYS A 191 15.24 11.27 51.91
CA LYS A 191 15.75 10.27 50.96
C LYS A 191 17.20 9.95 51.27
N LEU A 192 17.66 8.77 50.90
CA LEU A 192 19.10 8.48 50.95
C LEU A 192 19.78 9.11 49.72
N ILE A 193 20.82 9.92 49.92
CA ILE A 193 21.64 10.44 48.83
C ILE A 193 23.07 9.90 48.96
N LEU A 194 23.51 9.20 47.92
CA LEU A 194 24.89 8.72 47.77
C LEU A 194 25.59 9.56 46.71
N LEU A 195 26.55 10.37 47.14
CA LEU A 195 27.30 11.30 46.30
C LEU A 195 28.74 10.85 46.15
N VAL A 196 29.17 10.59 44.91
CA VAL A 196 30.60 10.47 44.59
C VAL A 196 31.12 11.83 44.14
N THR A 197 32.21 12.29 44.76
CA THR A 197 32.86 13.56 44.40
C THR A 197 34.38 13.48 44.59
N HIS A 198 35.10 14.19 43.73
CA HIS A 198 36.53 14.47 43.89
C HIS A 198 36.81 15.77 44.66
N ASN A 199 35.82 16.66 44.77
CA ASN A 199 35.91 17.90 45.53
C ASN A 199 35.03 17.79 46.79
N TYR A 200 35.61 17.22 47.84
CA TYR A 200 34.93 17.06 49.13
C TYR A 200 34.73 18.40 49.85
N GLU A 201 35.72 19.29 49.79
CA GLU A 201 35.68 20.62 50.44
C GLU A 201 34.45 21.43 50.00
N GLY A 202 34.07 21.33 48.73
CA GLY A 202 32.88 22.00 48.19
C GLY A 202 31.53 21.44 48.68
N VAL A 203 31.50 20.28 49.34
CA VAL A 203 30.26 19.61 49.77
C VAL A 203 30.22 19.27 51.27
N GLU A 204 31.33 19.44 51.97
CA GLU A 204 31.51 19.03 53.38
C GLU A 204 30.42 19.58 54.30
N SER A 205 30.03 20.84 54.13
CA SER A 205 29.00 21.49 54.96
C SER A 205 27.57 20.98 54.72
N PHE A 206 27.35 20.14 53.71
CA PHE A 206 26.02 19.64 53.34
C PHE A 206 25.82 18.15 53.65
N VAL A 207 26.91 17.39 53.76
CA VAL A 207 26.86 15.94 53.95
C VAL A 207 26.77 15.56 55.42
N THR A 208 26.15 14.43 55.71
CA THR A 208 25.98 13.88 57.06
C THR A 208 27.02 12.81 57.39
N ARG A 209 27.67 12.25 56.37
CA ARG A 209 28.62 11.14 56.50
C ARG A 209 29.65 11.15 55.38
N LYS A 210 30.89 10.78 55.70
CA LYS A 210 32.02 10.69 54.77
C LYS A 210 32.56 9.27 54.75
N ILE A 211 32.63 8.68 53.55
CA ILE A 211 33.20 7.36 53.30
C ILE A 211 34.37 7.50 52.33
N ARG A 212 35.52 6.92 52.65
CA ARG A 212 36.68 6.86 51.73
C ARG A 212 36.93 5.43 51.27
N ILE A 213 37.03 5.26 49.95
CA ILE A 213 37.34 3.98 49.31
C ILE A 213 38.72 4.05 48.65
N GLN A 214 39.55 3.05 48.94
CA GLN A 214 40.88 2.87 48.37
C GLN A 214 41.09 1.40 47.99
N ASP A 215 41.58 1.13 46.77
CA ASP A 215 41.88 -0.20 46.24
C ASP A 215 40.75 -1.25 46.43
N GLY A 216 39.50 -0.80 46.30
CA GLY A 216 38.30 -1.61 46.43
C GLY A 216 37.86 -1.88 47.87
N GLN A 217 38.41 -1.17 48.86
CA GLN A 217 38.10 -1.35 50.30
C GLN A 217 37.68 -0.02 50.94
N VAL A 218 36.83 -0.09 51.97
CA VAL A 218 36.48 1.06 52.81
C VAL A 218 37.62 1.30 53.80
N VAL A 219 38.27 2.46 53.71
CA VAL A 219 39.37 2.86 54.61
C VAL A 219 38.97 3.93 55.63
N LEU A 220 37.83 4.60 55.41
CA LEU A 220 37.26 5.58 56.33
C LEU A 220 35.74 5.54 56.23
N ASP A 221 35.08 5.62 57.38
CA ASP A 221 33.62 5.77 57.49
C ASP A 221 33.29 6.54 58.76
N ILE A 222 33.00 7.83 58.62
CA ILE A 222 32.78 8.74 59.75
C ILE A 222 31.53 9.61 59.54
N PRO A 223 30.73 9.87 60.59
CA PRO A 223 29.71 10.91 60.56
C PRO A 223 30.37 12.29 60.46
N VAL A 224 29.67 13.25 59.86
CA VAL A 224 30.09 14.66 59.80
C VAL A 224 29.17 15.44 60.75
N GLU A 225 29.73 15.98 61.83
CA GLU A 225 28.97 16.85 62.74
C GLU A 225 28.58 18.13 62.01
N GLN A 226 27.29 18.44 61.97
CA GLN A 226 26.82 19.73 61.49
C GLN A 226 27.00 20.74 62.61
N GLU A 227 27.88 21.73 62.41
CA GLU A 227 27.97 22.87 63.33
C GLU A 227 26.63 23.60 63.35
N ASN A 228 25.83 23.35 64.38
CA ASN A 228 24.74 24.24 64.75
C ASN A 228 25.40 25.51 65.30
N PRO A 229 25.13 26.71 64.74
CA PRO A 229 25.65 27.95 65.31
C PRO A 229 25.04 28.08 66.71
N THR A 230 25.87 27.81 67.73
CA THR A 230 25.44 27.76 69.12
C THR A 230 25.45 29.18 69.68
N GLU A 231 24.34 29.55 70.31
CA GLU A 231 24.21 30.68 71.23
C GLU A 231 25.28 30.61 72.33
N THR A 232 26.46 31.18 72.13
CA THR A 232 27.29 31.65 73.25
C THR A 232 28.32 32.68 72.77
N ALA A 233 28.02 33.97 72.98
CA ALA A 233 28.96 34.97 73.47
C ALA A 233 28.29 36.34 73.41
N MET A 234 27.75 36.84 74.54
CA MET A 234 27.94 38.23 75.00
C MET A 234 27.57 38.31 76.49
N ILE A 235 28.57 38.45 77.36
CA ILE A 235 28.41 39.00 78.71
C ILE A 235 28.93 40.43 78.70
N SER A 236 28.14 41.31 79.33
CA SER A 236 28.43 42.63 79.90
C SER A 236 28.68 43.81 78.96
N ILE A 237 27.82 44.84 79.05
CA ILE A 237 28.04 46.06 79.84
C ILE A 237 26.73 46.91 79.91
N SER A 238 26.32 47.24 81.15
CA SER A 238 25.51 48.35 81.70
C SER A 238 24.25 48.95 81.00
N GLU A 239 23.15 48.91 81.76
CA GLU A 239 21.97 49.83 81.80
C GLU A 239 22.34 51.32 82.09
N PRO A 240 21.43 52.35 81.97
CA PRO A 240 20.02 52.30 82.39
C PRO A 240 18.94 53.14 81.65
N THR A 241 17.69 52.84 82.06
CA THR A 241 16.50 53.73 82.29
C THR A 241 15.57 54.14 81.14
N SER A 242 14.35 53.58 81.16
CA SER A 242 13.07 54.24 81.57
C SER A 242 11.83 53.72 80.81
N VAL A 243 10.89 53.19 81.60
CA VAL A 243 9.46 52.86 81.37
C VAL A 243 8.66 54.13 81.82
N PRO A 244 7.38 54.46 81.48
CA PRO A 244 6.21 53.57 81.30
C PRO A 244 5.10 53.89 80.26
N THR A 245 4.40 52.81 79.86
CA THR A 245 2.93 52.55 79.96
C THR A 245 1.89 53.40 79.21
N SER A 246 1.06 52.75 78.36
CA SER A 246 -0.38 52.49 78.62
C SER A 246 -1.12 51.84 77.44
N GLU A 247 -1.68 50.65 77.69
CA GLU A 247 -2.93 50.12 77.08
C GLU A 247 -4.13 50.53 78.00
N PRO A 248 -5.42 50.13 77.81
CA PRO A 248 -6.08 49.32 76.76
C PRO A 248 -7.49 49.84 76.30
N THR A 249 -8.16 49.05 75.43
CA THR A 249 -9.55 48.51 75.55
C THR A 249 -10.60 48.82 74.45
N SER A 250 -11.17 47.71 73.92
CA SER A 250 -12.54 47.40 73.44
C SER A 250 -13.08 47.85 72.07
N GLU A 251 -13.08 46.89 71.13
CA GLU A 251 -14.20 46.22 70.36
C GLU A 251 -15.68 46.59 70.66
N PRO A 252 -16.72 46.19 69.84
CA PRO A 252 -16.72 45.27 68.67
C PRO A 252 -17.63 45.61 67.43
N THR A 253 -17.54 44.74 66.41
CA THR A 253 -18.56 44.23 65.45
C THR A 253 -19.16 45.12 64.34
N SER A 254 -18.83 44.84 63.06
CA SER A 254 -19.55 43.89 62.17
C SER A 254 -19.05 43.93 60.71
N GLU A 255 -18.68 42.76 60.18
CA GLU A 255 -18.22 42.35 58.83
C GLU A 255 -19.27 42.46 57.68
N PRO A 256 -18.99 42.06 56.41
CA PRO A 256 -17.70 41.94 55.69
C PRO A 256 -17.72 42.53 54.25
N THR A 257 -16.53 42.83 53.68
CA THR A 257 -16.03 42.35 52.37
C THR A 257 -14.88 43.23 51.87
N SER A 258 -13.66 42.71 51.86
CA SER A 258 -12.59 43.23 51.01
C SER A 258 -11.50 42.18 50.78
N GLU A 259 -10.93 42.29 49.58
CA GLU A 259 -9.59 41.93 49.15
C GLU A 259 -8.53 41.85 50.27
N THR A 260 -7.55 40.97 50.11
CA THR A 260 -6.14 41.26 49.75
C THR A 260 -5.23 40.14 50.32
N THR A 261 -4.19 39.77 49.56
CA THR A 261 -2.88 39.24 50.01
C THR A 261 -2.85 38.13 51.08
N SER A 262 -2.40 36.94 50.65
CA SER A 262 -1.85 35.93 51.56
C SER A 262 -0.35 35.75 51.32
N GLU A 263 0.38 35.88 52.42
CA GLU A 263 1.78 35.55 52.70
C GLU A 263 2.26 34.20 52.13
N PRO A 264 3.59 33.98 52.01
CA PRO A 264 4.13 32.74 51.46
C PRO A 264 3.83 31.57 52.40
N THR A 265 3.09 30.60 51.87
CA THR A 265 2.80 29.31 52.49
C THR A 265 4.10 28.54 52.80
N SER A 266 4.16 28.04 54.03
CA SER A 266 5.23 27.27 54.65
C SER A 266 5.82 26.12 53.80
N GLU A 267 7.15 25.95 53.88
CA GLU A 267 7.97 24.92 53.21
C GLU A 267 7.64 23.45 53.59
N SER A 268 6.64 23.20 54.44
CA SER A 268 6.22 21.85 54.89
C SER A 268 5.28 21.12 53.91
N ASP A 269 4.69 21.80 52.93
CA ASP A 269 3.70 21.20 52.01
C ASP A 269 4.33 20.44 50.82
N ILE A 270 5.66 20.45 50.73
CA ILE A 270 6.44 19.88 49.62
C ILE A 270 6.29 18.34 49.51
N ILE A 271 5.81 17.66 50.57
CA ILE A 271 5.89 16.18 50.69
C ILE A 271 4.51 15.50 50.69
N ILE A 272 3.41 16.23 50.89
CA ILE A 272 2.09 15.61 51.10
C ILE A 272 1.27 15.48 49.80
N SER A 273 1.57 16.20 48.72
CA SER A 273 0.72 16.19 47.51
C SER A 273 0.92 15.00 46.54
N THR A 274 2.00 14.23 46.66
CA THR A 274 2.28 13.10 45.73
C THR A 274 1.74 11.74 46.17
N LYS A 275 1.12 11.63 47.35
CA LYS A 275 0.57 10.35 47.88
C LYS A 275 -0.83 9.97 47.37
N LYS A 276 -1.51 10.80 46.57
CA LYS A 276 -2.88 10.48 46.07
C LYS A 276 -2.87 9.67 44.76
N ASN A 277 -3.26 8.39 44.91
CA ASN A 277 -3.74 7.44 43.92
C ASN A 277 -3.01 7.45 42.56
N ILE A 278 -1.97 6.62 42.45
CA ILE A 278 -1.38 6.20 41.18
C ILE A 278 -2.03 4.87 40.83
N ILE A 279 -2.97 4.89 39.89
CA ILE A 279 -3.50 3.67 39.28
C ILE A 279 -2.49 3.27 38.19
N PRO A 280 -1.77 2.14 38.31
CA PRO A 280 -0.78 1.75 37.30
C PRO A 280 -1.49 1.32 36.01
N ILE A 281 -1.08 1.88 34.87
CA ILE A 281 -1.53 1.41 33.55
C ILE A 281 -0.94 0.00 33.31
N LYS A 282 -1.82 -0.99 33.17
CA LYS A 282 -1.48 -2.42 33.11
C LYS A 282 -0.85 -2.92 31.80
N SER A 283 -0.60 -2.09 30.78
CA SER A 283 -0.12 -2.59 29.48
C SER A 283 1.22 -1.99 29.04
N SER A 284 2.26 -2.83 29.08
CA SER A 284 3.59 -2.60 28.47
C SER A 284 3.50 -2.13 27.00
N GLY A 285 2.42 -2.48 26.29
CA GLY A 285 2.17 -2.04 24.91
C GLY A 285 1.88 -0.53 24.80
N SER A 286 1.09 0.04 25.71
CA SER A 286 0.74 1.47 25.68
C SER A 286 1.97 2.37 25.85
N ILE A 287 2.85 1.98 26.79
CA ILE A 287 4.10 2.69 27.06
C ILE A 287 5.00 2.65 25.82
N ALA A 288 5.23 1.47 25.25
CA ALA A 288 6.06 1.32 24.05
C ALA A 288 5.54 2.14 22.86
N ARG A 289 4.21 2.17 22.65
CA ARG A 289 3.57 2.99 21.60
C ARG A 289 3.81 4.48 21.83
N ARG A 290 3.73 4.96 23.07
CA ARG A 290 4.02 6.36 23.41
C ARG A 290 5.48 6.73 23.13
N PHE A 291 6.43 5.87 23.51
CA PHE A 291 7.85 6.06 23.19
C PHE A 291 8.12 6.06 21.67
N ALA A 292 7.47 5.18 20.91
CA ALA A 292 7.58 5.19 19.44
C ALA A 292 7.10 6.54 18.86
N LEU A 293 5.96 7.06 19.35
CA LEU A 293 5.42 8.36 18.93
C LEU A 293 6.31 9.56 19.32
N MET A 294 6.91 9.50 20.51
CA MET A 294 7.91 10.49 20.94
C MET A 294 9.16 10.44 20.04
N ASN A 295 9.62 9.25 19.64
CA ASN A 295 10.74 9.11 18.72
C ASN A 295 10.43 9.70 17.34
N LEU A 296 9.23 9.44 16.80
CA LEU A 296 8.72 10.01 15.54
C LEU A 296 8.80 11.54 15.52
N THR A 297 8.40 12.20 16.61
CA THR A 297 8.34 13.66 16.69
C THR A 297 9.69 14.30 17.04
N SER A 298 10.44 13.69 17.93
CA SER A 298 11.68 14.26 18.47
C SER A 298 12.91 13.97 17.61
N GLN A 299 12.93 12.84 16.91
CA GLN A 299 14.06 12.38 16.09
C GLN A 299 13.83 12.60 14.58
N ARG A 300 13.34 13.79 14.19
CA ARG A 300 12.96 14.12 12.80
C ARG A 300 13.92 13.58 11.73
N GLN A 301 15.22 13.84 11.84
CA GLN A 301 16.21 13.36 10.85
C GLN A 301 16.23 11.83 10.73
N LYS A 302 16.15 11.11 11.86
CA LYS A 302 16.10 9.63 11.87
C LYS A 302 14.80 9.15 11.23
N SER A 303 13.67 9.75 11.61
CA SER A 303 12.35 9.39 11.11
C SER A 303 12.20 9.65 9.63
N THR A 304 12.65 10.81 9.14
CA THR A 304 12.67 11.13 7.71
C THR A 304 13.53 10.13 6.95
N LEU A 305 14.74 9.84 7.42
CA LEU A 305 15.62 8.88 6.74
C LEU A 305 15.01 7.47 6.67
N LEU A 306 14.48 6.96 7.79
CA LEU A 306 13.82 5.66 7.82
C LEU A 306 12.58 5.61 6.92
N PHE A 307 11.78 6.68 6.94
CA PHE A 307 10.64 6.82 6.05
C PHE A 307 11.07 6.84 4.57
N THR A 308 12.16 7.53 4.22
CA THR A 308 12.69 7.57 2.85
C THR A 308 13.14 6.19 2.36
N PHE A 309 13.82 5.40 3.20
CA PHE A 309 14.18 4.02 2.83
C PHE A 309 12.94 3.15 2.60
N MET A 310 11.97 3.20 3.53
CA MET A 310 10.71 2.47 3.41
C MET A 310 9.89 2.93 2.20
N LEU A 311 9.93 4.22 1.86
CA LEU A 311 9.26 4.78 0.68
C LEU A 311 9.92 4.27 -0.61
N LEU A 312 11.24 4.24 -0.68
CA LEU A 312 11.95 3.70 -1.85
C LEU A 312 11.58 2.23 -2.05
N THR A 313 11.59 1.41 -1.00
CA THR A 313 11.16 0.01 -1.09
C THR A 313 9.69 -0.12 -1.45
N ALA A 314 8.82 0.71 -0.88
CA ALA A 314 7.39 0.71 -1.20
C ALA A 314 7.15 1.04 -2.68
N ILE A 315 7.90 1.97 -3.27
CA ILE A 315 7.81 2.29 -4.72
C ILE A 315 8.31 1.12 -5.56
N VAL A 316 9.52 0.63 -5.28
CA VAL A 316 10.16 -0.44 -6.05
C VAL A 316 9.33 -1.73 -5.99
N SER A 317 8.86 -2.10 -4.80
CA SER A 317 8.02 -3.28 -4.62
C SER A 317 6.68 -3.16 -5.35
N PHE A 318 6.06 -1.97 -5.35
CA PHE A 318 4.82 -1.74 -6.10
C PHE A 318 5.01 -1.99 -7.60
N VAL A 319 6.09 -1.46 -8.19
CA VAL A 319 6.40 -1.65 -9.61
C VAL A 319 6.61 -3.12 -9.94
N PHE A 320 7.48 -3.82 -9.21
CA PHE A 320 7.78 -5.22 -9.49
C PHE A 320 6.60 -6.16 -9.22
N LEU A 321 5.78 -5.90 -8.21
CA LEU A 321 4.52 -6.63 -8.03
C LEU A 321 3.58 -6.37 -9.21
N GLY A 322 3.47 -5.13 -9.68
CA GLY A 322 2.67 -4.78 -10.85
C GLY A 322 3.10 -5.54 -12.10
N ILE A 323 4.40 -5.62 -12.37
CA ILE A 323 4.94 -6.39 -13.51
C ILE A 323 4.64 -7.89 -13.37
N ILE A 324 4.72 -8.44 -12.14
CA ILE A 324 4.35 -9.85 -11.90
C ILE A 324 2.87 -10.07 -12.20
N TYR A 325 1.99 -9.19 -11.72
CA TYR A 325 0.54 -9.31 -11.95
C TYR A 325 0.17 -9.09 -13.41
N SER A 326 0.83 -8.16 -14.12
CA SER A 326 0.59 -7.93 -15.56
C SER A 326 1.04 -9.11 -16.43
N ASN A 327 1.94 -9.95 -15.92
CA ASN A 327 2.41 -11.17 -16.57
C ASN A 327 1.78 -12.43 -15.96
N GLN A 328 0.77 -12.30 -15.10
CA GLN A 328 0.13 -13.47 -14.51
C GLN A 328 -0.67 -14.26 -15.55
N ASP A 329 -1.36 -13.58 -16.47
CA ASP A 329 -2.01 -14.20 -17.62
C ASP A 329 -0.96 -14.67 -18.64
N ASP A 330 -1.18 -15.84 -19.22
CA ASP A 330 -0.34 -16.46 -20.24
C ASP A 330 -0.92 -16.35 -21.66
N VAL A 331 -2.11 -15.78 -21.83
CA VAL A 331 -2.80 -15.63 -23.13
C VAL A 331 -1.91 -14.98 -24.18
N ARG A 332 -1.12 -13.95 -23.82
CA ARG A 332 -0.17 -13.28 -24.74
C ARG A 332 0.99 -14.17 -25.22
N THR A 333 1.19 -15.33 -24.58
CA THR A 333 2.23 -16.29 -24.96
C THR A 333 1.74 -17.32 -25.98
N ARG A 334 0.48 -17.24 -26.43
CA ARG A 334 -0.11 -18.15 -27.40
C ARG A 334 -0.29 -17.45 -28.75
N SER A 335 -0.33 -18.22 -29.84
CA SER A 335 -0.64 -17.73 -31.19
C SER A 335 -2.15 -17.66 -31.38
N TYR A 336 -2.62 -16.60 -32.04
CA TYR A 336 -4.01 -16.40 -32.37
C TYR A 336 -4.42 -17.24 -33.60
N ASP A 337 -5.55 -17.94 -33.50
CA ASP A 337 -6.15 -18.75 -34.57
C ASP A 337 -7.36 -18.02 -35.18
N LYS A 338 -7.18 -17.50 -36.40
CA LYS A 338 -8.21 -16.73 -37.13
C LYS A 338 -9.39 -17.57 -37.62
N SER A 339 -9.40 -18.89 -37.41
CA SER A 339 -10.53 -19.75 -37.80
C SER A 339 -11.70 -19.68 -36.81
N ILE A 340 -11.47 -19.21 -35.57
CA ILE A 340 -12.51 -19.08 -34.54
C ILE A 340 -13.15 -17.68 -34.63
N PHE A 341 -12.39 -16.66 -34.26
CA PHE A 341 -12.71 -15.26 -34.52
C PHE A 341 -11.67 -14.72 -35.48
N TYR A 342 -12.10 -14.05 -36.54
CA TYR A 342 -11.16 -13.58 -37.55
C TYR A 342 -10.50 -12.24 -37.14
N HIS A 343 -11.26 -11.38 -36.47
CA HIS A 343 -10.78 -10.09 -35.97
C HIS A 343 -10.01 -10.25 -34.65
N GLU A 344 -8.69 -10.13 -34.73
CA GLU A 344 -7.77 -10.17 -33.59
C GLU A 344 -7.85 -8.89 -32.75
N ASP A 345 -8.76 -8.87 -31.78
CA ASP A 345 -8.89 -7.79 -30.80
C ASP A 345 -8.86 -8.35 -29.36
N MET A 346 -7.86 -7.94 -28.57
CA MET A 346 -7.73 -8.37 -27.17
C MET A 346 -8.89 -7.92 -26.30
N ASN A 347 -9.53 -6.79 -26.61
CA ASN A 347 -10.53 -6.16 -25.76
C ASN A 347 -11.96 -6.53 -26.18
N ARG A 348 -12.14 -7.44 -27.14
CA ARG A 348 -13.46 -7.85 -27.63
C ARG A 348 -14.00 -9.04 -26.83
N ILE A 349 -15.25 -8.91 -26.41
CA ILE A 349 -16.05 -9.93 -25.74
C ILE A 349 -17.23 -10.29 -26.64
N ALA A 350 -17.39 -11.57 -26.90
CA ALA A 350 -18.61 -12.12 -27.48
C ALA A 350 -19.58 -12.46 -26.35
N VAL A 351 -20.82 -11.97 -26.42
CA VAL A 351 -21.85 -12.17 -25.38
C VAL A 351 -23.18 -12.63 -25.99
N ARG A 352 -23.82 -13.61 -25.36
CA ARG A 352 -25.16 -14.11 -25.73
C ARG A 352 -25.99 -14.44 -24.50
N HIS A 353 -27.30 -14.55 -24.65
CA HIS A 353 -28.14 -15.09 -23.59
C HIS A 353 -27.87 -16.59 -23.40
N SER A 354 -27.88 -17.05 -22.15
CA SER A 354 -27.63 -18.48 -21.83
C SER A 354 -28.72 -19.42 -22.36
N ASP A 355 -29.93 -18.89 -22.60
CA ASP A 355 -31.07 -19.64 -23.15
C ASP A 355 -31.17 -19.56 -24.69
N GLY A 356 -30.24 -18.86 -25.35
CA GLY A 356 -30.22 -18.66 -26.79
C GLY A 356 -31.20 -17.62 -27.31
N ALA A 357 -31.82 -16.82 -26.44
CA ALA A 357 -32.67 -15.69 -26.85
C ALA A 357 -31.87 -14.63 -27.64
N GLU A 358 -32.57 -13.90 -28.52
CA GLU A 358 -31.99 -12.79 -29.26
C GLU A 358 -31.67 -11.61 -28.34
N ILE A 359 -30.59 -10.89 -28.66
CA ILE A 359 -30.18 -9.67 -27.99
C ILE A 359 -31.18 -8.56 -28.32
N THR A 360 -31.68 -7.91 -27.28
CA THR A 360 -32.67 -6.83 -27.37
C THR A 360 -32.02 -5.46 -27.20
N LYS A 361 -32.77 -4.40 -27.52
CA LYS A 361 -32.31 -3.02 -27.25
C LYS A 361 -32.08 -2.75 -25.76
N THR A 362 -32.86 -3.38 -24.89
CA THR A 362 -32.69 -3.29 -23.43
C THR A 362 -31.38 -3.93 -22.97
N ASP A 363 -30.99 -5.05 -23.58
CA ASP A 363 -29.69 -5.68 -23.31
C ASP A 363 -28.54 -4.75 -23.71
N MET A 364 -28.65 -4.08 -24.85
CA MET A 364 -27.65 -3.11 -25.33
C MET A 364 -27.50 -1.91 -24.39
N GLU A 365 -28.59 -1.41 -23.82
CA GLU A 365 -28.54 -0.34 -22.80
C GLU A 365 -27.79 -0.81 -21.54
N PHE A 366 -28.09 -2.04 -21.08
CA PHE A 366 -27.35 -2.64 -19.96
C PHE A 366 -25.86 -2.77 -20.28
N PHE A 367 -25.50 -3.32 -21.44
CA PHE A 367 -24.10 -3.50 -21.85
C PHE A 367 -23.33 -2.18 -21.91
N ARG A 368 -23.92 -1.12 -22.46
CA ARG A 368 -23.29 0.22 -22.51
C ARG A 368 -23.14 0.86 -21.14
N SER A 369 -23.99 0.51 -20.19
CA SER A 369 -23.91 1.01 -18.80
C SER A 369 -22.91 0.23 -17.93
N ALA A 370 -22.46 -0.94 -18.39
CA ALA A 370 -21.54 -1.79 -17.64
C ALA A 370 -20.16 -1.13 -17.51
N ALA A 371 -19.58 -1.21 -16.31
CA ALA A 371 -18.26 -0.62 -16.05
C ALA A 371 -17.20 -1.23 -16.99
N HIS A 372 -16.34 -0.37 -17.53
CA HIS A 372 -15.26 -0.71 -18.47
C HIS A 372 -15.67 -1.14 -19.88
N VAL A 373 -16.97 -1.14 -20.22
CA VAL A 373 -17.43 -1.34 -21.60
C VAL A 373 -17.43 0.01 -22.32
N LYS A 374 -16.66 0.12 -23.40
CA LYS A 374 -16.53 1.32 -24.22
C LYS A 374 -17.53 1.34 -25.37
N ILE A 375 -17.70 0.21 -26.04
CA ILE A 375 -18.59 0.05 -27.20
C ILE A 375 -19.35 -1.26 -27.04
N ALA A 376 -20.65 -1.25 -27.34
CA ALA A 376 -21.45 -2.46 -27.48
C ALA A 376 -22.06 -2.47 -28.89
N ASP A 377 -21.85 -3.54 -29.64
CA ASP A 377 -22.38 -3.78 -30.99
C ASP A 377 -23.30 -5.01 -30.94
N MET A 378 -24.55 -4.87 -31.39
CA MET A 378 -25.55 -5.94 -31.37
C MET A 378 -25.22 -7.10 -32.34
N TYR A 379 -24.40 -6.86 -33.37
CA TYR A 379 -24.14 -7.83 -34.43
C TYR A 379 -22.70 -8.37 -34.36
N ASP A 380 -22.47 -9.34 -33.48
CA ASP A 380 -21.12 -9.88 -33.23
C ASP A 380 -20.43 -10.43 -34.47
N TYR A 381 -21.08 -11.30 -35.24
CA TYR A 381 -20.48 -11.93 -36.42
C TYR A 381 -20.06 -10.91 -37.49
N ALA A 382 -20.72 -9.75 -37.57
CA ALA A 382 -20.36 -8.71 -38.52
C ALA A 382 -18.96 -8.15 -38.22
N ASN A 383 -18.54 -8.17 -36.95
CA ASN A 383 -17.24 -7.67 -36.51
C ASN A 383 -16.05 -8.56 -36.96
N ASP A 384 -16.31 -9.68 -37.64
CA ASP A 384 -15.31 -10.53 -38.32
C ASP A 384 -15.30 -10.35 -39.85
N ILE A 385 -16.20 -9.53 -40.40
CA ILE A 385 -16.27 -9.26 -41.84
C ILE A 385 -15.34 -8.11 -42.19
N ASN A 386 -14.45 -8.33 -43.13
CA ASN A 386 -13.61 -7.28 -43.68
C ASN A 386 -14.37 -6.44 -44.71
N TYR A 387 -14.05 -5.15 -44.78
CA TYR A 387 -14.48 -4.27 -45.87
C TYR A 387 -13.27 -3.64 -46.57
N TYR A 388 -13.43 -3.32 -47.86
CA TYR A 388 -12.39 -2.73 -48.70
C TYR A 388 -13.02 -1.65 -49.58
N SER A 389 -12.46 -0.45 -49.57
CA SER A 389 -12.88 0.68 -50.43
C SER A 389 -11.72 1.23 -51.24
N ASP A 390 -11.98 1.73 -52.45
CA ASP A 390 -11.09 2.46 -53.37
C ASP A 390 -9.60 2.04 -53.39
N THR A 391 -8.84 2.43 -52.36
CA THR A 391 -7.40 2.16 -52.21
C THR A 391 -7.07 0.76 -51.68
N ASP A 392 -8.05 0.03 -51.16
CA ASP A 392 -7.83 -1.23 -50.44
C ASP A 392 -7.84 -2.48 -51.33
N TYR A 393 -8.07 -2.33 -52.63
CA TYR A 393 -8.04 -3.43 -53.59
C TYR A 393 -7.47 -3.02 -54.95
N LYS A 394 -7.05 -4.00 -55.75
CA LYS A 394 -6.62 -3.80 -57.14
C LYS A 394 -7.06 -4.94 -58.04
N TYR A 395 -7.33 -4.60 -59.29
CA TYR A 395 -7.54 -5.58 -60.34
C TYR A 395 -6.22 -5.95 -61.02
N THR A 396 -5.98 -7.25 -61.17
CA THR A 396 -4.95 -7.78 -62.06
C THR A 396 -5.60 -8.49 -63.23
N TYR A 397 -5.17 -8.18 -64.43
CA TYR A 397 -5.69 -8.77 -65.66
C TYR A 397 -4.70 -9.82 -66.15
N SER A 398 -5.21 -11.02 -66.44
CA SER A 398 -4.43 -12.13 -66.97
C SER A 398 -5.14 -12.74 -68.17
N MET A 399 -4.41 -13.27 -69.15
CA MET A 399 -5.02 -13.95 -70.30
C MET A 399 -5.21 -15.42 -69.95
N SER A 400 -6.44 -15.93 -70.04
CA SER A 400 -6.74 -17.36 -69.92
C SER A 400 -7.51 -17.83 -71.15
N TYR A 401 -7.37 -19.11 -71.50
CA TYR A 401 -8.25 -19.72 -72.49
C TYR A 401 -9.53 -20.18 -71.78
N ASP A 402 -10.69 -19.84 -72.35
CA ASP A 402 -11.98 -20.37 -71.89
C ASP A 402 -12.12 -21.87 -72.23
N HIS A 403 -13.23 -22.49 -71.81
CA HIS A 403 -13.52 -23.91 -72.09
C HIS A 403 -13.63 -24.24 -73.58
N ASN A 404 -13.79 -23.23 -74.44
CA ASN A 404 -13.89 -23.35 -75.90
C ASN A 404 -12.56 -23.02 -76.62
N GLY A 405 -11.48 -22.76 -75.88
CA GLY A 405 -10.18 -22.41 -76.43
C GLY A 405 -10.06 -20.97 -76.94
N VAL A 406 -10.98 -20.09 -76.55
CA VAL A 406 -10.96 -18.65 -76.86
C VAL A 406 -10.13 -17.93 -75.80
N LEU A 407 -9.18 -17.11 -76.25
CA LEU A 407 -8.37 -16.28 -75.36
C LEU A 407 -9.25 -15.18 -74.75
N ALA A 408 -9.47 -15.24 -73.44
CA ALA A 408 -10.26 -14.29 -72.67
C ALA A 408 -9.40 -13.58 -71.62
N GLU A 409 -9.67 -12.30 -71.43
CA GLU A 409 -9.06 -11.52 -70.35
C GLU A 409 -9.79 -11.83 -69.04
N VAL A 410 -9.07 -12.43 -68.10
CA VAL A 410 -9.55 -12.77 -66.76
C VAL A 410 -9.14 -11.66 -65.80
N ARG A 411 -10.14 -10.98 -65.25
CA ARG A 411 -9.99 -9.99 -64.19
C ARG A 411 -9.95 -10.69 -62.82
N THR A 412 -8.86 -10.51 -62.08
CA THR A 412 -8.70 -11.03 -60.72
C THR A 412 -8.66 -9.89 -59.71
N LEU A 413 -9.51 -9.97 -58.70
CA LEU A 413 -9.57 -9.01 -57.59
C LEU A 413 -8.53 -9.41 -56.51
N ASN A 414 -7.69 -8.47 -56.11
CA ASN A 414 -6.73 -8.66 -55.01
C ASN A 414 -6.96 -7.62 -53.92
N PHE A 415 -7.17 -8.08 -52.69
CA PHE A 415 -7.28 -7.24 -51.51
C PHE A 415 -5.90 -6.89 -50.95
N LEU A 416 -5.71 -5.63 -50.56
CA LEU A 416 -4.41 -5.07 -50.15
C LEU A 416 -4.30 -4.87 -48.63
N ASN A 417 -5.39 -4.46 -47.98
CA ASN A 417 -5.44 -4.17 -46.54
C ASN A 417 -6.55 -4.98 -45.86
N GLU A 418 -6.19 -5.96 -45.03
CA GLU A 418 -7.13 -6.86 -44.34
C GLU A 418 -7.43 -6.45 -42.89
N ASP A 419 -7.08 -5.22 -42.49
CA ASP A 419 -7.21 -4.77 -41.10
C ASP A 419 -8.51 -3.98 -40.84
N HIS A 420 -9.31 -3.71 -41.88
CA HIS A 420 -10.61 -3.05 -41.77
C HIS A 420 -11.73 -4.05 -41.52
N PHE A 421 -12.46 -3.90 -40.41
CA PHE A 421 -13.57 -4.77 -40.01
C PHE A 421 -14.88 -4.00 -39.90
N MET A 422 -15.98 -4.60 -40.31
CA MET A 422 -17.29 -3.96 -40.17
C MET A 422 -17.65 -3.73 -38.71
N LYS A 423 -18.35 -2.63 -38.43
CA LYS A 423 -19.14 -2.44 -37.22
C LYS A 423 -20.56 -2.05 -37.60
N SER A 424 -21.54 -2.46 -36.81
CA SER A 424 -22.91 -2.06 -37.06
C SER A 424 -23.21 -0.67 -36.50
N ALA A 425 -24.19 0.01 -37.07
CA ALA A 425 -24.72 1.27 -36.57
C ALA A 425 -25.27 1.16 -35.15
N SER A 426 -25.60 -0.05 -34.67
CA SER A 426 -25.97 -0.27 -33.27
C SER A 426 -24.83 0.00 -32.28
N ALA A 427 -23.59 0.16 -32.74
CA ALA A 427 -22.45 0.52 -31.91
C ALA A 427 -22.36 2.03 -31.58
N ILE A 428 -23.17 2.86 -32.24
CA ILE A 428 -23.17 4.32 -32.08
C ILE A 428 -24.59 4.85 -31.82
N GLY A 429 -24.69 6.05 -31.27
CA GLY A 429 -25.93 6.80 -31.10
C GLY A 429 -25.94 8.08 -31.94
N GLU A 430 -27.07 8.79 -31.94
CA GLU A 430 -27.17 10.10 -32.60
C GLU A 430 -26.16 11.11 -32.01
N ASP A 431 -25.83 10.97 -30.73
CA ASP A 431 -24.84 11.79 -30.04
C ASP A 431 -23.40 11.58 -30.55
N ASP A 432 -23.12 10.51 -31.31
CA ASP A 432 -21.82 10.29 -31.95
C ASP A 432 -21.69 11.04 -33.30
N LEU A 433 -22.78 11.59 -33.84
CA LEU A 433 -22.82 12.23 -35.16
C LEU A 433 -22.62 13.75 -35.11
N ARG A 434 -21.69 14.25 -35.93
CA ARG A 434 -21.49 15.68 -36.19
C ARG A 434 -22.55 16.24 -37.13
N ALA A 435 -22.97 15.45 -38.11
CA ALA A 435 -23.95 15.80 -39.13
C ALA A 435 -24.63 14.55 -39.70
N GLY A 436 -25.82 14.70 -40.26
CA GLY A 436 -26.57 13.61 -40.89
C GLY A 436 -27.41 12.79 -39.90
N VAL A 437 -27.74 11.55 -40.27
CA VAL A 437 -28.57 10.62 -39.49
C VAL A 437 -27.91 9.25 -39.41
N LEU A 438 -28.33 8.43 -38.44
CA LEU A 438 -27.85 7.06 -38.33
C LEU A 438 -28.25 6.22 -39.56
N PRO A 439 -27.40 5.27 -40.01
CA PRO A 439 -27.75 4.35 -41.08
C PRO A 439 -28.90 3.43 -40.69
N THR A 440 -29.98 3.43 -41.48
CA THR A 440 -31.17 2.61 -41.22
C THR A 440 -31.55 1.72 -42.39
N GLU A 441 -31.34 2.18 -43.62
CA GLU A 441 -31.58 1.39 -44.82
C GLU A 441 -30.39 0.51 -45.19
N LEU A 442 -30.65 -0.55 -45.98
CA LEU A 442 -29.72 -1.64 -46.22
C LEU A 442 -28.34 -1.13 -46.66
N TYR A 443 -28.26 -0.23 -47.63
CA TYR A 443 -26.99 0.27 -48.16
C TYR A 443 -26.65 1.68 -47.65
N GLU A 444 -26.78 1.91 -46.35
CA GLU A 444 -26.39 3.17 -45.69
C GLU A 444 -25.20 2.99 -44.75
N ILE A 445 -24.38 4.03 -44.62
CA ILE A 445 -23.20 4.06 -43.75
C ILE A 445 -23.01 5.41 -43.05
N ALA A 446 -22.33 5.37 -41.91
CA ALA A 446 -21.79 6.54 -41.23
C ALA A 446 -20.26 6.43 -41.16
N VAL A 447 -19.58 7.53 -41.49
CA VAL A 447 -18.12 7.60 -41.61
C VAL A 447 -17.58 8.84 -40.92
N TYR A 448 -16.30 8.87 -40.59
CA TYR A 448 -15.64 10.14 -40.28
C TYR A 448 -15.25 10.87 -41.58
N SER A 449 -15.50 12.17 -41.67
CA SER A 449 -14.99 13.01 -42.75
C SER A 449 -14.93 14.47 -42.30
N GLU A 450 -13.87 15.18 -42.67
CA GLU A 450 -13.80 16.62 -42.46
C GLU A 450 -14.80 17.36 -43.36
N ASN A 451 -15.01 16.86 -44.57
CA ASN A 451 -15.95 17.43 -45.53
C ASN A 451 -17.40 17.07 -45.14
N ALA A 452 -18.31 18.04 -45.11
CA ALA A 452 -19.73 17.78 -44.82
C ALA A 452 -20.51 17.35 -46.08
N ASP A 453 -20.02 17.69 -47.27
CA ASP A 453 -20.72 17.52 -48.55
C ASP A 453 -20.71 16.08 -49.07
N ILE A 454 -20.02 15.18 -48.37
CA ILE A 454 -20.03 13.73 -48.62
C ILE A 454 -21.36 13.08 -48.21
N ILE A 455 -22.19 13.74 -47.39
CA ILE A 455 -23.53 13.21 -47.10
C ILE A 455 -24.34 13.12 -48.40
N GLY A 456 -24.89 11.95 -48.66
CA GLY A 456 -25.65 11.64 -49.86
C GLY A 456 -24.82 11.10 -51.03
N THR A 457 -23.48 11.17 -50.96
CA THR A 457 -22.62 10.48 -51.93
C THR A 457 -22.58 8.98 -51.66
N THR A 458 -22.13 8.22 -52.65
CA THR A 458 -22.01 6.77 -52.58
C THR A 458 -20.56 6.33 -52.68
N ILE A 459 -20.22 5.24 -52.00
CA ILE A 459 -18.89 4.63 -51.98
C ILE A 459 -19.03 3.13 -52.21
N ASP A 460 -18.17 2.59 -53.07
CA ASP A 460 -18.15 1.17 -53.41
C ASP A 460 -17.35 0.38 -52.37
N TYR A 461 -17.90 -0.74 -51.94
CA TYR A 461 -17.27 -1.64 -50.97
C TYR A 461 -17.28 -3.09 -51.46
N TYR A 462 -16.13 -3.73 -51.27
CA TYR A 462 -16.04 -5.18 -51.21
C TYR A 462 -16.06 -5.66 -49.77
N PHE A 463 -16.67 -6.81 -49.53
CA PHE A 463 -16.71 -7.48 -48.25
C PHE A 463 -16.15 -8.89 -48.39
N THR A 464 -15.36 -9.33 -47.41
CA THR A 464 -14.92 -10.72 -47.31
C THR A 464 -15.04 -11.21 -45.87
N ALA A 465 -15.30 -12.50 -45.70
CA ALA A 465 -15.38 -13.12 -44.38
C ALA A 465 -14.84 -14.54 -44.45
N LYS A 466 -13.55 -14.70 -44.16
CA LYS A 466 -12.85 -15.97 -44.42
C LYS A 466 -13.32 -17.12 -43.52
N ASN A 467 -13.68 -16.82 -42.27
CA ASN A 467 -14.23 -17.78 -41.30
C ASN A 467 -15.73 -18.05 -41.50
N ILE A 468 -16.45 -17.17 -42.19
CA ILE A 468 -17.91 -17.26 -42.39
C ILE A 468 -18.27 -17.83 -43.77
N TRP A 469 -17.77 -17.21 -44.85
CA TRP A 469 -18.09 -17.55 -46.25
C TRP A 469 -17.01 -18.39 -46.94
N GLY A 470 -15.80 -18.42 -46.37
CA GLY A 470 -14.64 -19.07 -46.97
C GLY A 470 -13.73 -18.11 -47.75
N VAL A 471 -12.51 -18.57 -48.04
CA VAL A 471 -11.38 -17.71 -48.47
C VAL A 471 -11.48 -17.11 -49.87
N THR A 472 -12.40 -17.59 -50.71
CA THR A 472 -12.54 -17.14 -52.11
C THR A 472 -13.77 -16.27 -52.35
N GLN A 473 -14.64 -16.11 -51.34
CA GLN A 473 -15.92 -15.45 -51.51
C GLN A 473 -15.83 -13.95 -51.20
N HIS A 474 -16.49 -13.13 -52.02
CA HIS A 474 -16.59 -11.70 -51.82
C HIS A 474 -17.95 -11.16 -52.28
N TYR A 475 -18.43 -10.15 -51.55
CA TYR A 475 -19.65 -9.42 -51.85
C TYR A 475 -19.32 -7.97 -52.18
N PHE A 476 -19.96 -7.43 -53.21
CA PHE A 476 -19.82 -6.05 -53.68
C PHE A 476 -21.15 -5.32 -53.53
N THR A 477 -21.10 -4.13 -52.95
CA THR A 477 -22.22 -3.20 -52.97
C THR A 477 -21.76 -1.74 -52.86
N THR A 478 -22.64 -0.83 -53.22
CA THR A 478 -22.44 0.61 -53.18
C THR A 478 -23.26 1.19 -52.03
N CYS A 479 -22.58 1.80 -51.06
CA CYS A 479 -23.21 2.33 -49.85
C CYS A 479 -23.31 3.85 -49.90
N LYS A 480 -24.47 4.39 -49.50
CA LYS A 480 -24.74 5.82 -49.37
C LYS A 480 -24.31 6.34 -47.99
N VAL A 481 -23.57 7.43 -47.95
CA VAL A 481 -23.21 8.10 -46.70
C VAL A 481 -24.39 8.91 -46.17
N THR A 482 -24.84 8.59 -44.95
CA THR A 482 -25.97 9.29 -44.31
C THR A 482 -25.57 10.03 -43.04
N GLY A 483 -24.47 9.65 -42.40
CA GLY A 483 -23.98 10.27 -41.17
C GLY A 483 -22.47 10.54 -41.19
N ILE A 484 -22.06 11.61 -40.50
CA ILE A 484 -20.66 11.96 -40.26
C ILE A 484 -20.37 11.91 -38.76
N LEU A 485 -19.33 11.18 -38.35
CA LEU A 485 -18.91 11.05 -36.95
C LEU A 485 -18.29 12.34 -36.40
N LYS A 486 -18.46 12.61 -35.09
CA LYS A 486 -17.84 13.75 -34.38
C LYS A 486 -16.33 13.60 -34.21
N GLU A 487 -15.89 12.40 -33.87
CA GLU A 487 -14.50 12.08 -33.60
C GLU A 487 -13.87 11.41 -34.82
N GLU A 488 -12.60 11.71 -35.07
CA GLU A 488 -11.80 10.99 -36.05
C GLU A 488 -11.69 9.52 -35.62
N ARG A 489 -12.35 8.66 -36.39
CA ARG A 489 -12.32 7.21 -36.24
C ARG A 489 -12.04 6.61 -37.60
N ASP A 490 -11.04 5.73 -37.69
CA ASP A 490 -10.76 4.94 -38.90
C ASP A 490 -11.87 3.89 -39.21
N GLN A 491 -12.89 3.83 -38.36
CA GLN A 491 -13.95 2.86 -38.37
C GLN A 491 -15.20 3.36 -39.10
N ILE A 492 -15.74 2.52 -39.99
CA ILE A 492 -17.02 2.73 -40.66
C ILE A 492 -18.13 1.97 -39.92
N TYR A 493 -19.30 2.60 -39.81
CA TYR A 493 -20.49 2.00 -39.22
C TYR A 493 -21.54 1.74 -40.30
N PHE A 494 -21.88 0.47 -40.50
CA PHE A 494 -22.79 0.00 -41.52
C PHE A 494 -24.20 -0.21 -40.95
N SER A 495 -25.23 -0.11 -41.78
CA SER A 495 -26.60 -0.35 -41.34
C SER A 495 -26.77 -1.72 -40.66
N GLU A 496 -27.63 -1.77 -39.64
CA GLU A 496 -27.98 -3.02 -38.95
C GLU A 496 -28.52 -4.07 -39.94
N LYS A 497 -29.30 -3.62 -40.94
CA LYS A 497 -29.83 -4.49 -42.00
C LYS A 497 -28.72 -5.16 -42.83
N LEU A 498 -27.66 -4.43 -43.18
CA LEU A 498 -26.54 -4.98 -43.94
C LEU A 498 -25.74 -5.98 -43.10
N CYS A 499 -25.40 -5.60 -41.87
CA CYS A 499 -24.71 -6.49 -40.94
C CYS A 499 -25.51 -7.78 -40.71
N SER A 500 -26.83 -7.68 -40.53
CA SER A 500 -27.70 -8.84 -40.41
C SER A 500 -27.72 -9.68 -41.69
N MET A 501 -27.85 -9.06 -42.87
CA MET A 501 -27.91 -9.76 -44.15
C MET A 501 -26.61 -10.55 -44.41
N LEU A 502 -25.46 -9.98 -44.11
CA LEU A 502 -24.16 -10.59 -44.35
C LEU A 502 -23.80 -11.70 -43.36
N THR A 503 -24.52 -11.80 -42.24
CA THR A 503 -24.27 -12.79 -41.18
C THR A 503 -25.37 -13.84 -41.06
N VAL A 504 -26.35 -13.86 -41.98
CA VAL A 504 -27.44 -14.83 -41.98
C VAL A 504 -26.93 -16.27 -42.08
N GLY A 505 -27.64 -17.18 -41.41
CA GLY A 505 -27.34 -18.61 -41.38
C GLY A 505 -26.39 -19.03 -40.26
N LEU A 506 -25.58 -18.11 -39.72
CA LEU A 506 -24.70 -18.35 -38.56
C LEU A 506 -25.48 -18.44 -37.24
N SER A 507 -26.53 -17.63 -37.10
CA SER A 507 -27.30 -17.52 -35.86
C SER A 507 -28.17 -18.73 -35.52
N LYS A 508 -28.49 -19.57 -36.53
CA LYS A 508 -29.43 -20.71 -36.39
C LYS A 508 -28.90 -22.01 -36.99
N ASN A 509 -27.58 -22.11 -37.23
CA ASN A 509 -26.92 -23.24 -37.92
C ASN A 509 -27.72 -23.70 -39.17
N THR A 510 -28.08 -22.75 -40.02
CA THR A 510 -28.96 -22.99 -41.17
C THR A 510 -28.14 -23.31 -42.41
N TYR A 511 -28.42 -24.44 -43.04
CA TYR A 511 -27.82 -24.85 -44.31
C TYR A 511 -28.87 -24.81 -45.42
N LEU A 512 -28.50 -24.27 -46.58
CA LEU A 512 -29.43 -23.88 -47.64
C LEU A 512 -29.17 -24.58 -48.99
N PRO A 513 -29.11 -25.92 -49.08
CA PRO A 513 -28.82 -26.55 -50.36
C PRO A 513 -29.88 -26.21 -51.41
N LEU A 514 -29.41 -25.67 -52.53
CA LEU A 514 -30.21 -25.28 -53.69
C LEU A 514 -29.99 -26.30 -54.81
N ARG A 515 -31.04 -26.98 -55.24
CA ARG A 515 -31.03 -27.91 -56.38
C ARG A 515 -31.65 -27.24 -57.60
N TYR A 516 -31.03 -27.38 -58.76
CA TYR A 516 -31.43 -26.69 -59.99
C TYR A 516 -31.30 -27.58 -61.23
N ASP A 517 -31.77 -27.08 -62.37
CA ASP A 517 -31.82 -27.80 -63.65
C ASP A 517 -32.65 -29.11 -63.55
N TYR A 518 -33.97 -28.94 -63.36
CA TYR A 518 -34.90 -30.05 -63.23
C TYR A 518 -35.18 -30.71 -64.58
N THR A 519 -34.79 -31.97 -64.73
CA THR A 519 -35.10 -32.76 -65.93
C THR A 519 -36.40 -33.53 -65.76
N VAL A 520 -37.38 -33.26 -66.63
CA VAL A 520 -38.70 -33.94 -66.61
C VAL A 520 -38.56 -35.45 -66.88
N ASP A 521 -37.68 -35.85 -67.81
CA ASP A 521 -37.46 -37.25 -68.18
C ASP A 521 -36.84 -38.08 -67.05
N GLU A 522 -35.92 -37.50 -66.29
CA GLU A 522 -35.20 -38.17 -65.20
C GLU A 522 -35.84 -37.92 -63.82
N LYS A 523 -36.87 -37.06 -63.74
CA LYS A 523 -37.58 -36.62 -62.52
C LYS A 523 -36.64 -36.21 -61.37
N ARG A 524 -35.50 -35.60 -61.69
CA ARG A 524 -34.49 -35.17 -60.72
C ARG A 524 -33.82 -33.86 -61.14
N TYR A 525 -33.26 -33.17 -60.16
CA TYR A 525 -32.37 -32.04 -60.35
C TYR A 525 -30.96 -32.53 -60.69
N LYS A 526 -30.28 -31.84 -61.61
CA LYS A 526 -28.92 -32.18 -62.06
C LYS A 526 -27.83 -31.40 -61.33
N GLY A 527 -28.16 -30.20 -60.86
CA GLY A 527 -27.23 -29.32 -60.15
C GLY A 527 -27.54 -29.17 -58.67
N SER A 528 -26.51 -28.85 -57.88
CA SER A 528 -26.64 -28.45 -56.48
C SER A 528 -25.65 -27.32 -56.18
N ALA A 529 -26.08 -26.35 -55.36
CA ALA A 529 -25.26 -25.25 -54.85
C ALA A 529 -25.56 -25.02 -53.37
N ALA A 530 -24.65 -24.34 -52.67
CA ALA A 530 -24.83 -23.85 -51.31
C ALA A 530 -24.82 -22.31 -51.34
N PRO A 531 -25.94 -21.66 -51.68
CA PRO A 531 -26.04 -20.21 -51.77
C PRO A 531 -25.76 -19.52 -50.43
N ILE A 532 -25.01 -18.43 -50.49
CA ILE A 532 -24.96 -17.37 -49.49
C ILE A 532 -26.08 -16.38 -49.87
N PRO A 533 -27.18 -16.33 -49.10
CA PRO A 533 -28.33 -15.53 -49.48
C PRO A 533 -28.09 -14.05 -49.18
N ILE A 534 -28.42 -13.19 -50.13
CA ILE A 534 -28.44 -11.73 -50.01
C ILE A 534 -29.78 -11.20 -50.52
N ILE A 535 -30.14 -9.99 -50.12
CA ILE A 535 -31.35 -9.33 -50.61
C ILE A 535 -31.07 -8.78 -52.01
N GLY A 536 -31.94 -9.11 -52.97
CA GLY A 536 -31.91 -8.57 -54.33
C GLY A 536 -33.12 -7.69 -54.63
N GLU A 537 -32.89 -6.56 -55.29
CA GLU A 537 -33.95 -5.66 -55.72
C GLU A 537 -34.68 -6.18 -56.98
N GLY A 538 -35.99 -5.92 -57.06
CA GLY A 538 -36.79 -6.22 -58.25
C GLY A 538 -37.11 -7.71 -58.47
N LEU A 539 -36.98 -8.55 -57.45
CA LEU A 539 -37.35 -9.97 -57.47
C LEU A 539 -38.77 -10.19 -56.94
N GLU A 540 -39.57 -11.03 -57.62
CA GLU A 540 -40.87 -11.47 -57.12
C GLU A 540 -40.72 -12.56 -56.04
N TYR A 541 -41.78 -12.78 -55.26
CA TYR A 541 -41.77 -13.76 -54.17
C TYR A 541 -41.35 -15.17 -54.66
N LYS A 542 -40.37 -15.77 -53.97
CA LYS A 542 -39.74 -17.08 -54.32
C LYS A 542 -38.95 -17.10 -55.62
N GLN A 543 -38.56 -15.93 -56.13
CA GLN A 543 -37.51 -15.82 -57.14
C GLN A 543 -36.14 -15.66 -56.48
N ILE A 544 -35.15 -16.28 -57.11
CA ILE A 544 -33.74 -16.14 -56.78
C ILE A 544 -32.94 -15.85 -58.04
N ARG A 545 -31.80 -15.19 -57.87
CA ARG A 545 -30.91 -14.83 -58.95
C ARG A 545 -29.47 -15.11 -58.56
N GLY A 546 -28.77 -15.88 -59.40
CA GLY A 546 -27.35 -16.18 -59.22
C GLY A 546 -26.45 -15.09 -59.81
N THR A 547 -25.18 -15.09 -59.41
CA THR A 547 -24.17 -14.20 -59.98
C THR A 547 -23.70 -14.67 -61.35
N GLN A 548 -23.22 -13.76 -62.20
CA GLN A 548 -22.64 -14.11 -63.50
C GLN A 548 -21.54 -15.19 -63.38
N GLU A 549 -20.70 -15.14 -62.34
CA GLU A 549 -19.68 -16.17 -62.09
C GLU A 549 -20.28 -17.57 -61.84
N PHE A 550 -21.42 -17.66 -61.14
CA PHE A 550 -22.13 -18.93 -60.96
C PHE A 550 -22.57 -19.54 -62.30
N PHE A 551 -23.11 -18.72 -63.21
CA PHE A 551 -23.53 -19.17 -64.54
C PHE A 551 -22.34 -19.53 -65.44
N MET A 552 -21.21 -18.83 -65.33
CA MET A 552 -20.00 -19.14 -66.09
C MET A 552 -19.28 -20.41 -65.62
N THR A 553 -19.39 -20.74 -64.34
CA THR A 553 -18.68 -21.89 -63.74
C THR A 553 -19.47 -23.19 -63.79
N THR A 554 -20.79 -23.14 -63.99
CA THR A 554 -21.63 -24.32 -64.13
C THR A 554 -21.76 -24.77 -65.59
N SER A 555 -21.64 -26.07 -65.85
CA SER A 555 -21.88 -26.66 -67.17
C SER A 555 -23.36 -26.97 -67.45
N LEU A 556 -24.24 -26.62 -66.51
CA LEU A 556 -25.69 -26.88 -66.57
C LEU A 556 -26.45 -25.61 -66.99
N HIS A 557 -27.76 -25.72 -67.24
CA HIS A 557 -28.63 -24.57 -67.49
C HIS A 557 -29.45 -24.25 -66.24
N PRO A 558 -28.91 -23.48 -65.28
CA PRO A 558 -29.54 -23.27 -63.98
C PRO A 558 -30.80 -22.41 -64.00
N ILE A 559 -31.24 -21.90 -65.15
CA ILE A 559 -32.44 -21.04 -65.26
C ILE A 559 -33.72 -21.87 -65.14
N GLY A 560 -34.72 -21.33 -64.44
CA GLY A 560 -36.05 -21.95 -64.30
C GLY A 560 -36.26 -22.62 -62.94
N LYS A 561 -36.89 -23.80 -62.93
CA LYS A 561 -37.33 -24.45 -61.69
C LYS A 561 -36.15 -24.89 -60.82
N ALA A 562 -36.20 -24.52 -59.54
CA ALA A 562 -35.24 -24.93 -58.52
C ALA A 562 -35.95 -25.35 -57.22
N GLU A 563 -35.24 -26.10 -56.39
CA GLU A 563 -35.68 -26.54 -55.07
C GLU A 563 -34.68 -26.06 -54.03
N LEU A 564 -35.11 -25.16 -53.15
CA LEU A 564 -34.33 -24.72 -52.00
C LEU A 564 -34.75 -25.52 -50.78
N SER A 565 -33.80 -26.23 -50.17
CA SER A 565 -33.98 -26.88 -48.88
C SER A 565 -33.38 -26.03 -47.78
N VAL A 566 -34.15 -25.75 -46.72
CA VAL A 566 -33.72 -25.05 -45.52
C VAL A 566 -33.58 -26.08 -44.40
N LEU A 567 -32.34 -26.34 -44.00
CA LEU A 567 -31.96 -27.37 -43.04
C LEU A 567 -31.46 -26.69 -41.76
N LEU A 568 -32.17 -26.86 -40.65
CA LEU A 568 -31.73 -26.37 -39.33
C LEU A 568 -30.97 -27.46 -38.59
N HIS A 569 -29.78 -27.13 -38.11
CA HIS A 569 -28.91 -28.05 -37.37
C HIS A 569 -28.86 -27.67 -35.89
N ASP A 570 -28.70 -28.68 -35.04
CA ASP A 570 -28.36 -28.47 -33.63
C ASP A 570 -26.88 -28.09 -33.46
N ASP A 571 -26.45 -27.88 -32.21
CA ASP A 571 -25.06 -27.54 -31.88
C ASP A 571 -24.04 -28.65 -32.22
N TYR A 572 -24.51 -29.86 -32.51
CA TYR A 572 -23.69 -30.99 -32.93
C TYR A 572 -23.66 -31.18 -34.45
N GLY A 573 -24.31 -30.28 -35.20
CA GLY A 573 -24.38 -30.35 -36.66
C GLY A 573 -25.34 -31.42 -37.17
N LEU A 574 -26.32 -31.86 -36.38
CA LEU A 574 -27.37 -32.79 -36.82
C LEU A 574 -28.61 -32.02 -37.25
N THR A 575 -29.11 -32.31 -38.45
CA THR A 575 -30.34 -31.68 -38.96
C THR A 575 -31.55 -32.15 -38.15
N TYR A 576 -32.26 -31.24 -37.50
CA TYR A 576 -33.49 -31.54 -36.78
C TYR A 576 -34.76 -31.04 -37.48
N LYS A 577 -34.63 -30.13 -38.46
CA LYS A 577 -35.75 -29.63 -39.25
C LYS A 577 -35.35 -29.37 -40.69
N THR A 578 -36.21 -29.80 -41.63
CA THR A 578 -36.06 -29.58 -43.07
C THR A 578 -37.33 -28.95 -43.63
N THR A 579 -37.18 -27.85 -44.36
CA THR A 579 -38.28 -27.19 -45.08
C THR A 579 -37.88 -27.05 -46.55
N ILE A 580 -38.78 -27.36 -47.47
CA ILE A 580 -38.49 -27.34 -48.91
C ILE A 580 -39.36 -26.28 -49.59
N TYR A 581 -38.73 -25.47 -50.44
CA TYR A 581 -39.38 -24.43 -51.22
C TYR A 581 -39.12 -24.66 -52.71
N ASN A 582 -40.19 -24.58 -53.50
CA ASN A 582 -40.08 -24.47 -54.95
C ASN A 582 -39.74 -23.03 -55.30
N MET A 583 -38.64 -22.86 -56.02
CA MET A 583 -38.05 -21.59 -56.38
C MET A 583 -37.98 -21.45 -57.90
N GLU A 584 -37.87 -20.22 -58.36
CA GLU A 584 -37.55 -19.89 -59.75
C GLU A 584 -36.22 -19.14 -59.80
N ILE A 585 -35.24 -19.71 -60.51
CA ILE A 585 -33.98 -19.04 -60.83
C ILE A 585 -34.22 -18.19 -62.08
N ILE A 586 -34.10 -16.88 -61.93
CA ILE A 586 -34.15 -15.93 -63.04
C ILE A 586 -32.73 -15.64 -63.58
N PRO A 587 -32.60 -15.05 -64.78
CA PRO A 587 -31.29 -14.73 -65.38
C PRO A 587 -30.40 -13.84 -64.49
N GLU A 588 -29.09 -13.91 -64.72
CA GLU A 588 -28.00 -13.39 -63.88
C GLU A 588 -28.14 -11.95 -63.33
N ALA A 589 -27.59 -11.72 -62.13
CA ALA A 589 -27.28 -10.40 -61.57
C ALA A 589 -25.78 -10.23 -61.31
N ASN A 590 -25.42 -8.97 -60.99
CA ASN A 590 -24.18 -8.44 -60.43
C ASN A 590 -22.88 -9.21 -60.80
N GLU A 591 -22.11 -8.62 -61.72
CA GLU A 591 -20.85 -9.15 -62.26
C GLU A 591 -19.65 -9.08 -61.27
N TYR A 592 -19.85 -8.48 -60.10
CA TYR A 592 -18.79 -8.22 -59.12
C TYR A 592 -18.83 -9.14 -57.89
N ASN A 593 -19.86 -9.97 -57.75
CA ASN A 593 -20.01 -10.89 -56.63
C ASN A 593 -19.48 -12.28 -56.99
N SER A 594 -18.97 -13.00 -55.99
CA SER A 594 -18.51 -14.37 -56.21
C SER A 594 -19.65 -15.38 -56.46
N SER A 595 -19.33 -16.51 -57.09
CA SER A 595 -20.27 -17.57 -57.50
C SER A 595 -21.19 -18.16 -56.42
N GLN A 596 -20.91 -17.97 -55.14
CA GLN A 596 -21.76 -18.48 -54.06
C GLN A 596 -22.82 -17.49 -53.57
N PHE A 597 -22.78 -16.21 -53.94
CA PHE A 597 -23.82 -15.26 -53.55
C PHE A 597 -25.06 -15.41 -54.43
N PHE A 598 -26.23 -15.45 -53.81
CA PHE A 598 -27.52 -15.51 -54.51
C PHE A 598 -28.44 -14.43 -53.96
N GLU A 599 -29.05 -13.68 -54.86
CA GLU A 599 -30.06 -12.69 -54.55
C GLU A 599 -31.42 -13.37 -54.34
N PHE A 600 -32.08 -13.03 -53.25
CA PHE A 600 -33.41 -13.49 -52.88
C PHE A 600 -34.36 -12.29 -52.86
N SER A 601 -35.62 -12.51 -53.26
CA SER A 601 -36.65 -11.49 -53.06
C SER A 601 -36.74 -11.10 -51.58
N GLU A 602 -36.74 -9.80 -51.28
CA GLU A 602 -36.71 -9.29 -49.91
C GLU A 602 -37.80 -9.91 -49.02
N GLN A 603 -39.03 -10.04 -49.54
CA GLN A 603 -40.15 -10.65 -48.81
C GLN A 603 -39.84 -12.09 -48.40
N PHE A 604 -39.28 -12.89 -49.29
CA PHE A 604 -38.94 -14.29 -49.00
C PHE A 604 -37.67 -14.39 -48.14
N PHE A 605 -36.69 -13.51 -48.33
CA PHE A 605 -35.50 -13.44 -47.48
C PHE A 605 -35.89 -13.19 -46.01
N ASN A 606 -36.75 -12.19 -45.77
CA ASN A 606 -37.22 -11.86 -44.42
C ASN A 606 -38.11 -12.95 -43.81
N GLU A 607 -38.82 -13.74 -44.64
CA GLU A 607 -39.55 -14.93 -44.18
C GLU A 607 -38.59 -16.02 -43.66
N LEU A 608 -37.47 -16.23 -44.36
CA LEU A 608 -36.47 -17.23 -43.99
C LEU A 608 -35.57 -16.78 -42.83
N PHE A 609 -35.19 -15.51 -42.83
CA PHE A 609 -34.22 -14.92 -41.92
C PHE A 609 -34.84 -13.69 -41.25
N PRO A 610 -35.69 -13.89 -40.23
CA PRO A 610 -36.19 -12.77 -39.45
C PRO A 610 -35.02 -12.01 -38.81
N GLN A 611 -35.15 -10.69 -38.79
CA GLN A 611 -34.16 -9.78 -38.21
C GLN A 611 -33.99 -10.04 -36.72
N GLY A 612 -32.74 -10.16 -36.27
CA GLY A 612 -32.38 -10.44 -34.89
C GLY A 612 -30.94 -10.95 -34.80
N SER A 613 -30.31 -10.75 -33.64
CA SER A 613 -28.95 -11.23 -33.40
C SER A 613 -28.92 -12.05 -32.10
N PRO A 614 -28.46 -13.31 -32.12
CA PRO A 614 -28.33 -14.11 -30.90
C PRO A 614 -27.11 -13.72 -30.05
N GLN A 615 -26.21 -12.89 -30.59
CA GLN A 615 -24.91 -12.62 -30.00
C GLN A 615 -24.46 -11.19 -30.31
N ALA A 616 -23.99 -10.49 -29.28
CA ALA A 616 -23.44 -9.15 -29.36
C ALA A 616 -21.93 -9.14 -29.07
N SER A 617 -21.28 -8.05 -29.46
CA SER A 617 -19.86 -7.76 -29.28
C SER A 617 -19.69 -6.60 -28.32
N LEU A 618 -18.92 -6.78 -27.25
CA LEU A 618 -18.56 -5.71 -26.33
C LEU A 618 -17.07 -5.43 -26.43
N TYR A 619 -16.69 -4.16 -26.51
CA TYR A 619 -15.30 -3.72 -26.52
C TYR A 619 -15.01 -3.02 -25.19
N ILE A 620 -14.05 -3.53 -24.44
CA ILE A 620 -13.68 -2.98 -23.13
C ILE A 620 -12.51 -2.01 -23.22
N ASP A 621 -12.33 -1.17 -22.19
CA ASP A 621 -11.26 -0.17 -22.13
C ASP A 621 -9.86 -0.79 -22.17
N ASP A 622 -9.67 -1.90 -21.45
CA ASP A 622 -8.38 -2.56 -21.27
C ASP A 622 -8.59 -4.03 -20.87
N TYR A 623 -7.80 -4.92 -21.46
CA TYR A 623 -7.80 -6.35 -21.16
C TYR A 623 -7.65 -6.68 -19.66
N ALA A 624 -7.00 -5.81 -18.86
CA ALA A 624 -6.89 -6.00 -17.41
C ALA A 624 -8.25 -6.11 -16.70
N TYR A 625 -9.32 -5.56 -17.29
CA TYR A 625 -10.68 -5.62 -16.75
C TYR A 625 -11.51 -6.81 -17.25
N MET A 626 -10.96 -7.63 -18.17
CA MET A 626 -11.65 -8.72 -18.84
C MET A 626 -12.37 -9.67 -17.88
N ASP A 627 -11.66 -10.23 -16.90
CA ASP A 627 -12.24 -11.11 -15.87
C ASP A 627 -13.43 -10.47 -15.14
N GLY A 628 -13.32 -9.17 -14.83
CA GLY A 628 -14.33 -8.42 -14.09
C GLY A 628 -15.61 -8.27 -14.91
N VAL A 629 -15.48 -7.87 -16.17
CA VAL A 629 -16.62 -7.72 -17.09
C VAL A 629 -17.29 -9.06 -17.35
N LEU A 630 -16.52 -10.13 -17.61
CA LEU A 630 -17.07 -11.48 -17.79
C LEU A 630 -17.84 -11.97 -16.56
N SER A 631 -17.35 -11.67 -15.35
CA SER A 631 -18.06 -12.03 -14.10
C SER A 631 -19.39 -11.29 -13.97
N VAL A 632 -19.42 -9.98 -14.25
CA VAL A 632 -20.64 -9.15 -14.17
C VAL A 632 -21.69 -9.65 -15.17
N LEU A 633 -21.29 -9.94 -16.41
CA LEU A 633 -22.21 -10.47 -17.44
C LEU A 633 -22.79 -11.83 -17.04
N LYS A 634 -21.94 -12.71 -16.49
CA LYS A 634 -22.38 -14.03 -16.00
C LYS A 634 -23.37 -13.95 -14.85
N GLU A 635 -23.16 -13.02 -13.91
CA GLU A 635 -24.09 -12.78 -12.79
C GLU A 635 -25.47 -12.29 -13.26
N GLN A 636 -25.55 -11.65 -14.43
CA GLN A 636 -26.79 -11.18 -15.06
C GLN A 636 -27.41 -12.20 -16.03
N GLY A 637 -26.88 -13.42 -16.13
CA GLY A 637 -27.47 -14.50 -16.93
C GLY A 637 -26.97 -14.60 -18.38
N TYR A 638 -25.91 -13.85 -18.74
CA TYR A 638 -25.30 -13.92 -20.06
C TYR A 638 -24.13 -14.92 -20.09
N GLU A 639 -23.96 -15.60 -21.21
CA GLU A 639 -22.73 -16.32 -21.55
C GLU A 639 -21.81 -15.36 -22.30
N ALA A 640 -20.64 -15.08 -21.75
CA ALA A 640 -19.66 -14.18 -22.33
C ALA A 640 -18.28 -14.84 -22.38
N ILE A 641 -17.55 -14.61 -23.49
CA ILE A 641 -16.18 -15.08 -23.68
C ILE A 641 -15.31 -13.97 -24.26
N SER A 642 -14.02 -13.97 -23.92
CA SER A 642 -13.04 -13.14 -24.61
C SER A 642 -12.71 -13.78 -25.96
N THR A 643 -12.91 -13.05 -27.05
CA THR A 643 -12.63 -13.58 -28.40
C THR A 643 -11.14 -13.88 -28.58
N TYR A 644 -10.28 -13.07 -27.95
CA TYR A 644 -8.83 -13.24 -28.01
C TYR A 644 -8.34 -14.46 -27.27
N SER A 645 -8.67 -14.59 -25.98
CA SER A 645 -8.27 -15.75 -25.17
C SER A 645 -8.81 -17.07 -25.72
N THR A 646 -10.03 -17.09 -26.28
CA THR A 646 -10.59 -18.27 -26.96
C THR A 646 -9.83 -18.61 -28.23
N SER A 647 -9.38 -17.62 -29.00
CA SER A 647 -8.59 -17.82 -30.24
C SER A 647 -7.09 -18.04 -29.97
N ALA A 648 -6.62 -17.81 -28.74
CA ALA A 648 -5.23 -17.97 -28.34
C ALA A 648 -4.94 -19.42 -27.90
N ILE A 649 -4.66 -20.30 -28.88
CA ILE A 649 -4.66 -21.76 -28.66
C ILE A 649 -3.25 -22.33 -28.40
N LYS A 650 -2.25 -21.97 -29.22
CA LYS A 650 -0.96 -22.67 -29.25
C LYS A 650 0.17 -21.84 -28.62
N TYR A 651 0.85 -22.37 -27.61
CA TYR A 651 1.99 -21.69 -27.00
C TYR A 651 3.15 -21.42 -27.96
N ILE A 652 3.71 -20.21 -27.85
CA ILE A 652 4.92 -19.75 -28.52
C ILE A 652 6.07 -19.86 -27.52
N PRO A 653 7.00 -20.83 -27.67
CA PRO A 653 8.03 -21.11 -26.65
C PRO A 653 8.88 -19.90 -26.27
N GLU A 654 9.20 -19.02 -27.23
CA GLU A 654 9.99 -17.82 -26.99
C GLU A 654 9.29 -16.83 -26.06
N LYS A 655 8.00 -16.55 -26.31
CA LYS A 655 7.18 -15.67 -25.46
C LYS A 655 6.96 -16.25 -24.05
N VAL A 656 6.79 -17.57 -23.95
CA VAL A 656 6.70 -18.25 -22.64
C VAL A 656 8.01 -18.06 -21.86
N LYS A 657 9.16 -18.26 -22.51
CA LYS A 657 10.48 -18.09 -21.89
C LYS A 657 10.70 -16.64 -21.45
N GLU A 658 10.35 -15.67 -22.28
CA GLU A 658 10.44 -14.24 -21.96
C GLU A 658 9.59 -13.88 -20.73
N ARG A 659 8.31 -14.27 -20.73
CA ARG A 659 7.39 -14.07 -19.61
C ARG A 659 7.94 -14.65 -18.31
N MET A 660 8.39 -15.91 -18.34
CA MET A 660 8.93 -16.57 -17.16
C MET A 660 10.23 -15.91 -16.68
N SER A 661 11.11 -15.52 -17.59
CA SER A 661 12.35 -14.79 -17.26
C SER A 661 12.04 -13.46 -16.56
N THR A 662 11.05 -12.71 -17.05
CA THR A 662 10.60 -11.45 -16.43
C THR A 662 10.08 -11.69 -15.02
N ILE A 663 9.20 -12.69 -14.82
CA ILE A 663 8.67 -13.03 -13.49
C ILE A 663 9.82 -13.43 -12.53
N TYR A 664 10.74 -14.29 -12.97
CA TYR A 664 11.87 -14.71 -12.13
C TYR A 664 12.79 -13.55 -11.77
N ALA A 665 13.10 -12.66 -12.72
CA ALA A 665 13.89 -11.47 -12.46
C ALA A 665 13.22 -10.56 -11.41
N CYS A 666 11.92 -10.33 -11.53
CA CYS A 666 11.15 -9.53 -10.57
C CYS A 666 11.21 -10.14 -9.16
N ILE A 667 11.01 -11.45 -9.02
CA ILE A 667 11.07 -12.15 -7.73
C ILE A 667 12.48 -12.05 -7.11
N LEU A 668 13.54 -12.27 -7.91
CA LEU A 668 14.92 -12.15 -7.43
C LEU A 668 15.25 -10.73 -6.97
N ILE A 669 14.80 -9.71 -7.71
CA ILE A 669 15.00 -8.30 -7.34
C ILE A 669 14.26 -7.98 -6.04
N LEU A 670 13.01 -8.42 -5.88
CA LEU A 670 12.25 -8.24 -4.64
C LEU A 670 12.91 -8.93 -3.44
N LEU A 671 13.50 -10.11 -3.62
CA LEU A 671 14.26 -10.80 -2.58
C LEU A 671 15.54 -10.04 -2.22
N PHE A 672 16.30 -9.59 -3.22
CA PHE A 672 17.51 -8.81 -3.00
C PHE A 672 17.23 -7.49 -2.28
N LEU A 673 16.20 -6.76 -2.73
CA LEU A 673 15.74 -5.51 -2.13
C LEU A 673 15.40 -5.71 -0.65
N CYS A 674 14.63 -6.76 -0.34
CA CYS A 674 14.27 -7.12 1.02
C CYS A 674 15.51 -7.36 1.91
N ILE A 675 16.46 -8.18 1.44
CA ILE A 675 17.69 -8.45 2.20
C ILE A 675 18.52 -7.17 2.40
N PHE A 676 18.68 -6.38 1.33
CA PHE A 676 19.49 -5.17 1.34
C PHE A 676 18.93 -4.11 2.30
N GLU A 677 17.62 -3.86 2.26
CA GLU A 677 16.97 -2.93 3.16
C GLU A 677 17.09 -3.37 4.63
N ILE A 678 16.83 -4.64 4.91
CA ILE A 678 16.99 -5.20 6.25
C ILE A 678 18.41 -4.93 6.78
N LEU A 679 19.44 -5.20 5.98
CA LEU A 679 20.83 -4.98 6.37
C LEU A 679 21.14 -3.50 6.65
N ILE A 680 20.70 -2.59 5.77
CA ILE A 680 20.92 -1.16 5.94
C ILE A 680 20.24 -0.62 7.19
N VAL A 681 18.95 -0.92 7.36
CA VAL A 681 18.17 -0.39 8.47
C VAL A 681 18.66 -0.97 9.80
N VAL A 682 18.98 -2.27 9.87
CA VAL A 682 19.59 -2.86 11.07
C VAL A 682 20.93 -2.20 11.38
N SER A 683 21.82 -2.05 10.39
CA SER A 683 23.13 -1.40 10.57
C SER A 683 23.00 0.01 11.14
N PHE A 684 22.09 0.81 10.59
CA PHE A 684 21.83 2.16 11.04
C PHE A 684 21.29 2.22 12.48
N LEU A 685 20.35 1.33 12.83
CA LEU A 685 19.80 1.26 14.18
C LEU A 685 20.87 0.83 15.20
N CYS A 686 21.79 -0.07 14.84
CA CYS A 686 22.90 -0.51 15.69
C CYS A 686 23.82 0.65 16.10
N ILE A 687 24.11 1.59 15.19
CA ILE A 687 24.96 2.76 15.45
C ILE A 687 24.36 3.66 16.56
N LYS A 688 23.02 3.72 16.67
CA LYS A 688 22.31 4.61 17.60
C LYS A 688 21.77 3.92 18.87
N SER A 689 22.36 2.80 19.29
CA SER A 689 21.82 2.01 20.42
C SER A 689 21.95 2.66 21.80
N LYS A 690 22.73 3.74 21.98
CA LYS A 690 23.00 4.37 23.29
C LYS A 690 21.73 4.75 24.06
N ASN A 691 20.68 5.19 23.35
CA ASN A 691 19.42 5.57 23.97
C ASN A 691 18.70 4.40 24.65
N PHE A 692 18.86 3.17 24.16
CA PHE A 692 18.24 1.99 24.77
C PHE A 692 18.93 1.60 26.08
N THR A 693 20.26 1.73 26.15
CA THR A 693 21.01 1.54 27.40
C THR A 693 20.56 2.55 28.46
N LEU A 694 20.29 3.80 28.05
CA LEU A 694 19.78 4.82 28.97
C LEU A 694 18.38 4.48 29.53
N LEU A 695 17.47 3.99 28.69
CA LEU A 695 16.14 3.57 29.15
C LEU A 695 16.23 2.40 30.16
N LYS A 696 17.23 1.51 30.02
CA LYS A 696 17.52 0.45 31.00
C LYS A 696 17.93 1.03 32.36
N TYR A 697 18.80 2.05 32.41
CA TYR A 697 19.16 2.75 33.65
C TYR A 697 17.93 3.38 34.32
N MET A 698 16.97 3.85 33.52
CA MET A 698 15.71 4.39 34.02
C MET A 698 14.76 3.31 34.57
N GLY A 699 15.03 2.02 34.33
CA GLY A 699 14.22 0.89 34.77
C GLY A 699 13.21 0.40 33.73
N MET A 700 13.40 0.73 32.44
CA MET A 700 12.56 0.17 31.37
C MET A 700 12.85 -1.33 31.22
N ASP A 701 11.78 -2.12 31.25
CA ASP A 701 11.88 -3.55 31.01
C ASP A 701 12.24 -3.87 29.55
N PHE A 702 13.00 -4.95 29.36
CA PHE A 702 13.47 -5.32 28.02
C PHE A 702 12.33 -5.69 27.05
N LYS A 703 11.19 -6.18 27.53
CA LYS A 703 10.03 -6.53 26.68
C LYS A 703 9.39 -5.26 26.10
N THR A 704 9.28 -4.21 26.89
CA THR A 704 8.76 -2.89 26.50
C THR A 704 9.73 -2.20 25.54
N ALA A 705 11.04 -2.28 25.79
CA ALA A 705 12.06 -1.74 24.88
C ALA A 705 11.98 -2.36 23.47
N LYS A 706 11.81 -3.68 23.38
CA LYS A 706 11.61 -4.38 22.08
C LYS A 706 10.36 -3.92 21.34
N LYS A 707 9.26 -3.68 22.05
CA LYS A 707 7.99 -3.28 21.43
C LYS A 707 8.09 -1.91 20.77
N ILE A 708 8.99 -1.02 21.22
CA ILE A 708 9.17 0.31 20.61
C ILE A 708 9.48 0.17 19.12
N THR A 709 10.44 -0.69 18.75
CA THR A 709 10.84 -0.88 17.35
C THR A 709 9.77 -1.58 16.52
N TYR A 710 9.05 -2.54 17.12
CA TYR A 710 7.89 -3.19 16.50
C TYR A 710 6.69 -2.25 16.27
N TYR A 711 6.59 -1.12 16.97
CA TYR A 711 5.63 -0.07 16.62
C TYR A 711 6.23 0.93 15.62
N GLU A 712 7.49 1.31 15.80
CA GLU A 712 8.14 2.36 15.01
C GLU A 712 8.30 1.97 13.53
N LEU A 713 8.95 0.82 13.22
CA LEU A 713 9.25 0.47 11.83
C LEU A 713 8.00 0.15 11.00
N PRO A 714 7.03 -0.67 11.47
CA PRO A 714 5.81 -0.93 10.70
C PRO A 714 4.97 0.33 10.45
N THR A 715 5.03 1.32 11.36
CA THR A 715 4.35 2.60 11.13
C THR A 715 4.97 3.36 9.95
N TYR A 716 6.30 3.38 9.82
CA TYR A 716 6.96 3.98 8.65
C TYR A 716 6.62 3.21 7.37
N ALA A 717 6.67 1.88 7.39
CA ALA A 717 6.33 1.04 6.23
C ALA A 717 4.89 1.23 5.78
N LEU A 718 3.94 1.29 6.72
CA LEU A 718 2.53 1.55 6.43
C LEU A 718 2.34 2.94 5.83
N ALA A 719 2.91 3.97 6.45
CA ALA A 719 2.80 5.34 5.94
C ALA A 719 3.41 5.48 4.54
N ALA A 720 4.58 4.88 4.29
CA ALA A 720 5.21 4.86 2.98
C ALA A 720 4.34 4.17 1.92
N SER A 721 3.79 3.00 2.26
CA SER A 721 2.91 2.24 1.35
C SER A 721 1.63 3.00 1.03
N VAL A 722 1.03 3.69 2.01
CA VAL A 722 -0.13 4.56 1.79
C VAL A 722 0.21 5.71 0.84
N VAL A 723 1.38 6.35 1.03
CA VAL A 723 1.82 7.45 0.14
C VAL A 723 1.95 6.96 -1.30
N VAL A 724 2.49 5.77 -1.54
CA VAL A 724 2.56 5.19 -2.89
C VAL A 724 1.17 5.00 -3.49
N ILE A 725 0.24 4.36 -2.77
CA ILE A 725 -1.14 4.15 -3.26
C ILE A 725 -1.85 5.48 -3.53
N CYS A 726 -1.73 6.47 -2.64
CA CYS A 726 -2.29 7.80 -2.86
C CYS A 726 -1.69 8.49 -4.08
N THR A 727 -0.38 8.33 -4.31
CA THR A 727 0.31 8.91 -5.48
C THR A 727 -0.18 8.26 -6.77
N VAL A 728 -0.37 6.93 -6.78
CA VAL A 728 -0.91 6.20 -7.94
C VAL A 728 -2.37 6.58 -8.23
N ILE A 729 -3.19 6.75 -7.19
CA ILE A 729 -4.58 7.24 -7.35
C ILE A 729 -4.57 8.67 -7.90
N ALA A 730 -3.69 9.54 -7.42
CA ALA A 730 -3.54 10.90 -7.93
C ALA A 730 -3.05 10.91 -9.40
N ASP A 731 -2.09 10.05 -9.76
CA ASP A 731 -1.59 9.86 -11.13
C ASP A 731 -2.73 9.49 -12.09
N LYS A 732 -3.61 8.58 -11.65
CA LYS A 732 -4.82 8.18 -12.40
C LYS A 732 -5.79 9.35 -12.60
N ILE A 733 -6.00 10.18 -11.56
CA ILE A 733 -6.89 11.36 -11.65
C ILE A 733 -6.29 12.44 -12.56
N CYS A 734 -4.96 12.61 -12.55
CA CYS A 734 -4.25 13.62 -13.33
C CYS A 734 -3.94 13.19 -14.78
N GLY A 735 -4.13 11.92 -15.13
CA GLY A 735 -3.91 11.40 -16.49
C GLY A 735 -2.43 11.30 -16.91
N ILE A 736 -1.50 11.19 -15.97
CA ILE A 736 -0.04 11.21 -16.23
C ILE A 736 0.51 9.81 -16.60
N GLY A 737 -0.29 8.75 -16.42
CA GLY A 737 -0.14 7.44 -17.09
C GLY A 737 0.99 6.52 -16.61
N TYR A 738 2.05 7.04 -16.00
CA TYR A 738 3.28 6.28 -15.71
C TYR A 738 3.07 5.09 -14.76
N PHE A 739 2.24 5.23 -13.73
CA PHE A 739 1.95 4.14 -12.78
C PHE A 739 0.50 3.64 -12.86
N ALA A 740 -0.39 4.45 -13.45
CA ALA A 740 -1.78 4.11 -13.64
C ALA A 740 -1.99 2.78 -14.39
N ASP A 741 -1.15 2.48 -15.39
CA ASP A 741 -1.27 1.24 -16.18
C ASP A 741 -0.94 -0.03 -15.38
N LEU A 742 0.08 0.02 -14.51
CA LEU A 742 0.39 -1.12 -13.63
C LEU A 742 -0.70 -1.34 -12.59
N PHE A 743 -1.34 -0.27 -12.11
CA PHE A 743 -2.40 -0.36 -11.11
C PHE A 743 -3.64 -1.11 -11.61
N LYS A 744 -3.90 -1.14 -12.93
CA LYS A 744 -5.00 -1.92 -13.53
C LYS A 744 -4.93 -3.40 -13.18
N TYR A 745 -3.72 -3.94 -12.99
CA TYR A 745 -3.48 -5.34 -12.65
C TYR A 745 -3.53 -5.62 -11.13
N PHE A 746 -3.69 -4.59 -10.29
CA PHE A 746 -3.85 -4.77 -8.84
C PHE A 746 -5.31 -5.01 -8.46
N LYS A 747 -5.63 -6.27 -8.15
CA LYS A 747 -6.88 -6.64 -7.47
C LYS A 747 -6.77 -6.30 -5.97
N ILE A 748 -7.89 -6.31 -5.23
CA ILE A 748 -7.90 -5.99 -3.78
C ILE A 748 -6.90 -6.85 -2.99
N TYR A 749 -6.81 -8.15 -3.30
CA TYR A 749 -5.86 -9.04 -2.66
C TYR A 749 -4.39 -8.68 -3.01
N SER A 750 -4.12 -8.19 -4.21
CA SER A 750 -2.79 -7.74 -4.63
C SER A 750 -2.32 -6.55 -3.80
N ILE A 751 -3.23 -5.62 -3.49
CA ILE A 751 -2.95 -4.49 -2.60
C ILE A 751 -2.64 -4.99 -1.18
N ILE A 752 -3.40 -5.97 -0.68
CA ILE A 752 -3.13 -6.58 0.64
C ILE A 752 -1.74 -7.24 0.67
N ILE A 753 -1.37 -7.99 -0.37
CA ILE A 753 -0.04 -8.61 -0.50
C ILE A 753 1.06 -7.54 -0.50
N TYR A 754 0.85 -6.43 -1.22
CA TYR A 754 1.77 -5.30 -1.25
C TYR A 754 2.02 -4.70 0.14
N PHE A 755 0.96 -4.43 0.91
CA PHE A 755 1.10 -3.95 2.29
C PHE A 755 1.77 -4.98 3.19
N ALA A 756 1.38 -6.26 3.05
CA ALA A 756 1.95 -7.35 3.83
C ALA A 756 3.45 -7.51 3.59
N TYR A 757 3.91 -7.40 2.34
CA TYR A 757 5.33 -7.45 1.98
C TYR A 757 6.13 -6.35 2.69
N ASN A 758 5.69 -5.10 2.61
CA ASN A 758 6.40 -3.97 3.21
C ASN A 758 6.39 -4.03 4.75
N ILE A 759 5.26 -4.42 5.36
CA ILE A 759 5.16 -4.61 6.82
C ILE A 759 6.04 -5.77 7.28
N PHE A 760 6.10 -6.85 6.52
CA PHE A 760 6.92 -8.03 6.83
C PHE A 760 8.41 -7.68 6.90
N ILE A 761 8.92 -6.87 5.95
CA ILE A 761 10.29 -6.34 5.98
C ILE A 761 10.54 -5.57 7.27
N ALA A 762 9.63 -4.69 7.66
CA ALA A 762 9.74 -3.89 8.89
C ALA A 762 9.74 -4.76 10.17
N ILE A 763 8.94 -5.83 10.20
CA ILE A 763 8.88 -6.79 11.32
C ILE A 763 10.18 -7.59 11.43
N ILE A 764 10.71 -8.10 10.32
CA ILE A 764 12.00 -8.83 10.32
C ILE A 764 13.14 -7.91 10.74
N THR A 765 13.17 -6.70 10.21
CA THR A 765 14.16 -5.68 10.58
C THR A 765 14.11 -5.40 12.08
N SER A 766 12.91 -5.24 12.64
CA SER A 766 12.68 -5.10 14.08
C SER A 766 13.22 -6.30 14.87
N PHE A 767 12.96 -7.52 14.40
CA PHE A 767 13.44 -8.75 15.04
C PHE A 767 14.97 -8.85 15.09
N LEU A 768 15.64 -8.62 13.95
CA LEU A 768 17.09 -8.70 13.85
C LEU A 768 17.79 -7.63 14.68
N PHE A 769 17.29 -6.39 14.65
CA PHE A 769 17.80 -5.33 15.51
C PHE A 769 17.61 -5.66 17.00
N ASN A 770 16.44 -6.16 17.39
CA ASN A 770 16.18 -6.55 18.78
C ASN A 770 17.07 -7.71 19.26
N ARG A 771 17.46 -8.63 18.36
CA ARG A 771 18.43 -9.70 18.65
C ARG A 771 19.84 -9.13 18.86
N TYR A 772 20.25 -8.16 18.06
CA TYR A 772 21.51 -7.42 18.27
C TYR A 772 21.51 -6.70 19.61
N LEU A 773 20.44 -5.95 19.90
CA LEU A 773 20.29 -5.20 21.16
C LEU A 773 20.40 -6.12 22.38
N HIS A 774 19.75 -7.29 22.33
CA HIS A 774 19.86 -8.29 23.39
C HIS A 774 21.30 -8.75 23.64
N ARG A 775 22.05 -9.06 22.57
CA ARG A 775 23.45 -9.51 22.67
C ARG A 775 24.37 -8.42 23.21
N LYS A 776 24.19 -7.18 22.76
CA LYS A 776 24.96 -6.03 23.24
C LYS A 776 24.71 -5.78 24.72
N MET A 777 23.44 -5.79 25.14
CA MET A 777 23.06 -5.60 26.54
C MET A 777 23.56 -6.72 27.47
N LYS A 778 23.70 -7.96 26.97
CA LYS A 778 24.29 -9.07 27.74
C LYS A 778 25.82 -8.95 27.86
N LYS A 779 26.50 -8.39 26.84
CA LYS A 779 27.96 -8.18 26.86
C LYS A 779 28.41 -7.02 27.74
N GLU A 780 27.58 -6.01 27.95
CA GLU A 780 27.88 -4.90 28.90
C GLU A 780 27.68 -5.31 30.38
N LEU A 781 27.24 -6.55 30.64
CA LEU A 781 27.06 -7.15 31.97
C LEU A 781 28.19 -8.13 32.35
N ILE A 782 29.12 -8.41 31.42
CA ILE A 782 30.30 -9.28 31.56
C ILE A 782 31.52 -8.39 31.36
#